data_AF-A0A8B9FEA4-F1
#
_entry.id   AF-A0A8B9FEA4-F1
#
_cell.length_a   1.000
_cell.length_b   1.000
_cell.length_c   1.000
_cell.angle_alpha   90.00
_cell.angle_beta   90.00
_cell.angle_gamma   90.00
#
_symmetry.space_group_name_H-M   'P 1'
#
loop_
_entity.id
_entity.type
_entity.pdbx_description
1 polymer ?
#
loop_
_entity_poly.entity_id
_entity_poly.type
_entity_poly.pdbx_seq_one_letter_code
_entity_poly.pdbx_strand_id
1 'polypeptide(L)'
;MDLFYRSSNLQYFKRLIQIPQLPENPPNFLRASALSEHISPVVVIPAEASSPDSEPITDLVEMDTASQSLFDSKFDDIFGSSLGSDPFNFNSQNGMNKDDKDRLIEQLYGEIAALKEELENFKAESARGMMQLRGRASELEAELAEQQHLKQQAQDESEFLRAELEELKKQREDTEKAQRSLTEIERRAQANEQRYSKLKEKYSELVQNHADLLRKNAEVTKQVTAARQAQGDVEREKKELEDSFQRVSEQAQRKSQEQAEVLDTLKRELAASRQELQVLQGTLESSTQVRVQGWPCMVCLLSQCLREVSPSQIPCGFTNPGVTPTCCHAKPHSLLSSGPCQQHSLRLSPACCLPADCLLSRTLSACECVERLQDAHAVGSLLPCLALFAHLVSDTLLQGSATSHLSPMEPADRLLEACKQCGREAVSYLSALQDPGKVKDADCSLVTICLGRISAIGKELLPRGLDVKQEELGDLVDKEMAATAAAIETAAARIEEMLSKARAGDTGVKLEVNERILGSCTGLMQAIRILVLASKDLQREIVESGRGAASPKEFYAKNSRWTEGLISASKAVGWGATVMVDAADLVVQGKGTFEEMMVCSREIAASTAQLVAASKVKADKDSANLCKLQQASRGVNQATASVVASTKAGKSQVEEKDSMDFSSMTLTQIKCQEMDSQVRVLELENQLQKERQKLGELRKKHYELAGVAEGWEDGECTPGLVQTHTESQ
;
A
#
# COMPACT_ATOMS: atom_id res chain seq x y z
N MET A 1 20.53 -1.08 43.48
CA MET A 1 21.33 -1.01 44.73
C MET A 1 21.50 0.42 45.22
N ASP A 2 22.07 1.34 44.44
CA ASP A 2 22.38 2.70 44.92
C ASP A 2 21.16 3.52 45.41
N LEU A 3 20.02 3.39 44.72
CA LEU A 3 18.74 3.97 45.15
C LEU A 3 18.26 3.43 46.51
N PHE A 4 18.45 2.13 46.76
CA PHE A 4 17.97 1.43 47.96
C PHE A 4 18.70 1.93 49.22
N TYR A 5 20.02 2.15 49.13
CA TYR A 5 20.79 2.72 50.23
C TYR A 5 20.44 4.19 50.49
N ARG A 6 20.24 5.01 49.45
CA ARG A 6 19.87 6.43 49.60
C ARG A 6 18.50 6.64 50.27
N SER A 7 17.51 5.80 49.96
CA SER A 7 16.15 5.94 50.54
C SER A 7 16.07 5.60 52.04
N SER A 8 17.03 4.85 52.58
CA SER A 8 16.98 4.33 53.95
C SER A 8 17.13 5.38 55.07
N ASN A 9 17.65 6.58 54.77
CA ASN A 9 18.12 7.55 55.77
C ASN A 9 17.28 8.84 55.90
N LEU A 10 16.11 8.93 55.26
CA LEU A 10 15.23 10.10 55.37
C LEU A 10 14.51 10.13 56.73
N GLN A 11 15.15 10.73 57.73
CA GLN A 11 14.66 10.75 59.13
C GLN A 11 13.28 11.43 59.32
N TYR A 12 12.81 12.25 58.37
CA TYR A 12 11.59 13.04 58.51
C TYR A 12 10.33 12.20 58.76
N PHE A 13 10.22 11.03 58.13
CA PHE A 13 9.03 10.16 58.25
C PHE A 13 8.96 9.34 59.55
N LYS A 14 10.05 9.28 60.33
CA LYS A 14 10.19 8.35 61.45
C LYS A 14 9.34 8.68 62.69
N ARG A 15 8.59 9.79 62.69
CA ARG A 15 7.81 10.28 63.85
C ARG A 15 6.29 10.39 63.63
N LEU A 16 5.81 10.52 62.38
CA LEU A 16 4.36 10.57 62.10
C LEU A 16 3.77 9.21 61.68
N ILE A 17 4.56 8.32 61.10
CA ILE A 17 4.10 7.00 60.64
C ILE A 17 5.15 5.97 61.01
N GLN A 18 4.77 4.92 61.74
CA GLN A 18 5.69 3.85 62.09
C GLN A 18 5.85 2.87 60.92
N ILE A 19 6.64 3.28 59.92
CA ILE A 19 6.96 2.44 58.75
C ILE A 19 7.76 1.22 59.23
N PRO A 20 7.27 -0.03 59.03
CA PRO A 20 8.02 -1.23 59.39
C PRO A 20 9.31 -1.33 58.58
N GLN A 21 10.39 -1.77 59.22
CA GLN A 21 11.70 -1.83 58.58
C GLN A 21 11.72 -2.89 57.47
N LEU A 22 12.36 -2.55 56.35
CA LEU A 22 12.56 -3.48 55.24
C LEU A 22 13.47 -4.65 55.68
N PRO A 23 13.25 -5.87 55.15
CA PRO A 23 14.11 -7.02 55.46
C PRO A 23 15.59 -6.74 55.12
N GLU A 24 16.51 -7.29 55.92
CA GLU A 24 17.96 -7.06 55.77
C GLU A 24 18.54 -7.54 54.43
N ASN A 25 17.84 -8.44 53.72
CA ASN A 25 18.26 -8.98 52.43
C ASN A 25 17.20 -8.70 51.34
N PRO A 26 17.61 -8.28 50.12
CA PRO A 26 16.68 -8.05 49.02
C PRO A 26 16.08 -9.38 48.52
N PRO A 27 14.78 -9.43 48.17
CA PRO A 27 14.13 -10.66 47.71
C PRO A 27 14.73 -11.18 46.40
N ASN A 28 14.87 -12.50 46.30
CA ASN A 28 15.45 -13.16 45.13
C ASN A 28 14.36 -13.52 44.11
N PHE A 29 14.18 -12.65 43.11
CA PHE A 29 13.16 -12.78 42.06
C PHE A 29 13.34 -13.96 41.10
N LEU A 30 14.40 -14.76 41.22
CA LEU A 30 14.66 -15.93 40.34
C LEU A 30 14.05 -17.25 40.86
N ARG A 31 13.34 -17.24 42.00
CA ARG A 31 12.66 -18.42 42.56
C ARG A 31 11.17 -18.14 42.77
N ALA A 32 10.32 -18.74 41.94
CA ALA A 32 8.86 -18.58 42.02
C ALA A 32 8.27 -18.97 43.40
N SER A 33 8.88 -19.93 44.10
CA SER A 33 8.46 -20.37 45.44
C SER A 33 8.76 -19.37 46.57
N ALA A 34 9.52 -18.29 46.32
CA ALA A 34 9.74 -17.22 47.31
C ALA A 34 8.63 -16.16 47.32
N LEU A 35 7.71 -16.18 46.34
CA LEU A 35 6.60 -15.22 46.25
C LEU A 35 5.48 -15.51 47.28
N SER A 36 5.34 -16.76 47.72
CA SER A 36 4.32 -17.18 48.70
C SER A 36 4.70 -16.97 50.17
N GLU A 37 5.98 -16.70 50.48
CA GLU A 37 6.44 -16.32 51.82
C GLU A 37 6.39 -14.79 52.06
N HIS A 38 6.05 -14.01 51.04
CA HIS A 38 6.00 -12.55 51.15
C HIS A 38 4.72 -12.07 51.85
N ILE A 39 4.80 -11.89 53.17
CA ILE A 39 3.74 -11.24 53.96
C ILE A 39 3.83 -9.73 53.77
N SER A 40 2.77 -9.10 53.26
CA SER A 40 2.70 -7.65 53.10
C SER A 40 2.62 -6.94 54.46
N PRO A 41 3.50 -5.97 54.75
CA PRO A 41 3.47 -5.26 56.02
C PRO A 41 2.26 -4.32 56.11
N VAL A 42 1.38 -4.58 57.09
CA VAL A 42 0.23 -3.73 57.40
C VAL A 42 0.67 -2.51 58.19
N VAL A 43 0.31 -1.31 57.71
CA VAL A 43 0.52 -0.05 58.43
C VAL A 43 -0.52 0.05 59.54
N VAL A 44 -0.09 -0.11 60.79
CA VAL A 44 -0.93 0.16 61.96
C VAL A 44 -0.78 1.64 62.32
N ILE A 45 -1.87 2.39 62.20
CA ILE A 45 -1.95 3.78 62.70
C ILE A 45 -2.36 3.70 64.17
N PRO A 46 -1.53 4.17 65.12
CA PRO A 46 -1.96 4.35 66.50
C PRO A 46 -3.01 5.46 66.55
N ALA A 47 -4.21 5.17 67.04
CA ALA A 47 -5.15 6.22 67.42
C ALA A 47 -4.70 6.81 68.76
N GLU A 48 -4.49 8.12 68.82
CA GLU A 48 -4.61 8.94 70.04
C GLU A 48 -4.51 10.45 69.72
N ALA A 49 -5.12 11.26 70.59
CA ALA A 49 -4.92 12.70 70.83
C ALA A 49 -4.78 13.70 69.65
N SER A 50 -5.79 14.57 69.57
CA SER A 50 -5.83 15.86 68.85
C SER A 50 -4.55 16.71 68.96
N SER A 51 -4.02 17.16 67.81
CA SER A 51 -3.00 18.22 67.71
C SER A 51 -3.63 19.61 67.80
N PRO A 52 -3.03 20.57 68.52
CA PRO A 52 -3.30 22.00 68.36
C PRO A 52 -2.56 22.57 67.12
N ASP A 53 -2.78 23.87 66.89
CA ASP A 53 -2.08 24.78 65.96
C ASP A 53 -2.30 24.57 64.45
N SER A 54 -3.40 25.17 63.96
CA SER A 54 -3.38 26.03 62.76
C SER A 54 -4.51 27.04 62.87
N GLU A 55 -4.18 28.33 62.70
CA GLU A 55 -5.09 29.46 62.95
C GLU A 55 -6.23 29.54 61.91
N PRO A 56 -7.46 29.90 62.30
CA PRO A 56 -8.54 30.11 61.35
C PRO A 56 -8.43 31.50 60.70
N ILE A 57 -8.56 31.54 59.37
CA ILE A 57 -8.83 32.78 58.63
C ILE A 57 -10.26 33.21 59.01
N THR A 58 -10.39 34.34 59.70
CA THR A 58 -11.69 34.88 60.12
C THR A 58 -12.41 35.52 58.93
N ASP A 59 -13.58 34.97 58.58
CA ASP A 59 -14.57 35.67 57.76
C ASP A 59 -15.04 36.94 58.48
N LEU A 60 -15.05 38.05 57.74
CA LEU A 60 -15.56 39.33 58.20
C LEU A 60 -17.08 39.39 58.00
N VAL A 61 -17.83 39.02 59.04
CA VAL A 61 -19.28 39.25 59.11
C VAL A 61 -19.61 40.27 60.21
N GLU A 62 -20.10 41.41 59.72
CA GLU A 62 -20.96 42.44 60.35
C GLU A 62 -21.11 42.43 61.88
N MET A 63 -20.57 43.47 62.52
CA MET A 63 -20.71 43.71 63.97
C MET A 63 -21.99 44.49 64.28
N ASP A 64 -23.02 43.75 64.73
CA ASP A 64 -24.27 44.32 65.24
C ASP A 64 -24.03 45.10 66.55
N THR A 65 -24.43 46.37 66.59
CA THR A 65 -24.26 47.24 67.78
C THR A 65 -25.40 47.08 68.77
N ALA A 66 -25.45 45.94 69.45
CA ALA A 66 -26.35 45.70 70.57
C ALA A 66 -25.90 46.50 71.83
N SER A 67 -26.19 47.80 71.85
CA SER A 67 -25.96 48.66 73.02
C SER A 67 -26.94 48.31 74.14
N GLN A 68 -26.41 47.79 75.25
CA GLN A 68 -27.16 47.38 76.42
C GLN A 68 -27.81 48.58 77.13
N SER A 69 -29.14 48.63 77.18
CA SER A 69 -29.93 49.65 77.86
C SER A 69 -30.25 49.29 79.32
N LEU A 70 -29.22 49.06 80.14
CA LEU A 70 -29.38 48.73 81.58
C LEU A 70 -28.28 49.33 82.47
N PHE A 71 -28.20 50.66 82.53
CA PHE A 71 -27.52 51.35 83.64
C PHE A 71 -28.34 52.54 84.18
N ASP A 72 -28.86 52.30 85.38
CA ASP A 72 -29.24 53.20 86.48
C ASP A 72 -29.52 54.69 86.18
N SER A 73 -30.80 55.07 86.25
CA SER A 73 -31.30 56.45 86.20
C SER A 73 -31.04 57.19 87.53
N LYS A 74 -29.77 57.27 87.98
CA LYS A 74 -29.45 57.71 89.35
C LYS A 74 -28.12 58.45 89.53
N PHE A 75 -27.72 59.24 88.54
CA PHE A 75 -26.55 60.13 88.63
C PHE A 75 -26.88 61.63 88.49
N ASP A 76 -27.98 61.99 87.81
CA ASP A 76 -28.34 63.39 87.54
C ASP A 76 -28.95 64.17 88.73
N ASP A 77 -29.31 63.49 89.83
CA ASP A 77 -29.85 64.13 91.05
C ASP A 77 -28.78 64.58 92.06
N ILE A 78 -27.48 64.37 91.79
CA ILE A 78 -26.38 64.67 92.74
C ILE A 78 -25.68 66.01 92.45
N PHE A 79 -25.75 66.53 91.21
CA PHE A 79 -25.16 67.82 90.83
C PHE A 79 -26.21 68.88 90.46
N GLY A 80 -26.90 69.38 91.48
CA GLY A 80 -27.18 70.82 91.57
C GLY A 80 -28.32 71.38 90.72
N SER A 81 -29.54 70.90 90.93
CA SER A 81 -30.68 71.83 90.84
C SER A 81 -30.51 72.91 91.92
N SER A 82 -30.26 74.16 91.53
CA SER A 82 -30.34 75.30 92.45
C SER A 82 -30.74 76.61 91.75
N LEU A 83 -31.82 77.19 92.26
CA LEU A 83 -32.25 78.56 92.00
C LEU A 83 -31.30 79.54 92.69
N GLY A 84 -30.94 80.63 92.00
CA GLY A 84 -30.52 81.88 92.64
C GLY A 84 -29.01 82.11 92.80
N SER A 85 -28.51 83.13 92.10
CA SER A 85 -27.33 83.95 92.45
C SER A 85 -26.05 83.23 92.89
N ASP A 86 -25.20 82.89 91.92
CA ASP A 86 -23.77 82.64 92.16
C ASP A 86 -22.92 83.84 91.68
N PRO A 87 -22.19 84.54 92.58
CA PRO A 87 -21.27 85.63 92.20
C PRO A 87 -20.01 85.18 91.44
N PHE A 88 -19.71 83.87 91.36
CA PHE A 88 -18.50 83.31 90.76
C PHE A 88 -18.78 82.44 89.52
N ASN A 89 -19.67 82.91 88.63
CA ASN A 89 -19.86 82.31 87.32
C ASN A 89 -18.65 82.52 86.39
N PHE A 90 -17.69 81.59 86.42
CA PHE A 90 -16.50 81.61 85.56
C PHE A 90 -16.78 81.35 84.05
N ASN A 91 -18.03 81.02 83.65
CA ASN A 91 -18.38 80.66 82.28
C ASN A 91 -18.30 81.83 81.26
N SER A 92 -17.98 83.03 81.73
CA SER A 92 -17.78 84.24 80.92
C SER A 92 -16.31 84.57 80.60
N GLN A 93 -15.32 83.83 81.10
CA GLN A 93 -13.89 84.17 80.86
C GLN A 93 -13.42 84.00 79.40
N ASN A 94 -14.17 83.33 78.53
CA ASN A 94 -13.85 83.17 77.11
C ASN A 94 -14.59 84.13 76.15
N GLY A 95 -15.34 85.12 76.65
CA GLY A 95 -15.88 86.24 75.85
C GLY A 95 -16.95 85.91 74.77
N MET A 96 -17.20 84.65 74.44
CA MET A 96 -18.25 84.22 73.50
C MET A 96 -19.63 84.19 74.17
N ASN A 97 -20.63 84.76 73.48
CA ASN A 97 -22.03 84.68 73.91
C ASN A 97 -22.59 83.26 73.72
N LYS A 98 -23.73 82.97 74.35
CA LYS A 98 -24.39 81.66 74.21
C LYS A 98 -24.66 81.33 72.74
N ASP A 99 -25.20 82.29 71.98
CA ASP A 99 -25.52 82.13 70.57
C ASP A 99 -24.28 81.83 69.71
N ASP A 100 -23.09 82.29 70.10
CA ASP A 100 -21.83 81.98 69.43
C ASP A 100 -21.35 80.56 69.73
N LYS A 101 -21.60 80.07 70.96
CA LYS A 101 -21.33 78.67 71.34
C LYS A 101 -22.28 77.72 70.61
N ASP A 102 -23.57 78.05 70.54
CA ASP A 102 -24.58 77.25 69.84
C ASP A 102 -24.31 77.21 68.31
N ARG A 103 -23.91 78.34 67.70
CA ARG A 103 -23.43 78.38 66.30
C ARG A 103 -22.18 77.54 66.04
N LEU A 104 -21.20 77.58 66.94
CA LEU A 104 -20.00 76.74 66.83
C LEU A 104 -20.35 75.25 66.94
N ILE A 105 -21.32 74.91 67.79
CA ILE A 105 -21.83 73.54 67.93
C ILE A 105 -22.51 73.09 66.63
N GLU A 106 -23.39 73.92 66.04
CA GLU A 106 -24.00 73.62 64.73
C GLU A 106 -22.96 73.47 63.62
N GLN A 107 -21.95 74.35 63.57
CA GLN A 107 -20.85 74.25 62.61
C GLN A 107 -20.07 72.93 62.78
N LEU A 108 -19.67 72.59 64.00
CA LEU A 108 -18.94 71.34 64.29
C LEU A 108 -19.77 70.09 64.00
N TYR A 109 -21.09 70.10 64.27
CA TYR A 109 -21.97 69.00 63.86
C TYR A 109 -22.08 68.88 62.33
N GLY A 110 -22.11 70.01 61.61
CA GLY A 110 -22.06 70.05 60.15
C GLY A 110 -20.75 69.49 59.59
N GLU A 111 -19.61 69.91 60.14
CA GLU A 111 -18.28 69.38 59.78
C GLU A 111 -18.16 67.88 60.08
N ILE A 112 -18.65 67.41 61.24
CA ILE A 112 -18.70 65.98 61.59
C ILE A 112 -19.60 65.19 60.62
N ALA A 113 -20.71 65.78 60.15
CA ALA A 113 -21.60 65.14 59.18
C ALA A 113 -20.90 65.03 57.80
N ALA A 114 -20.29 66.11 57.32
CA ALA A 114 -19.54 66.13 56.06
C ALA A 114 -18.37 65.14 56.07
N LEU A 115 -17.56 65.12 57.14
CA LEU A 115 -16.44 64.18 57.29
C LEU A 115 -16.90 62.71 57.36
N LYS A 116 -18.09 62.44 57.90
CA LYS A 116 -18.69 61.09 57.85
C LYS A 116 -19.12 60.71 56.43
N GLU A 117 -19.71 61.64 55.68
CA GLU A 117 -20.10 61.41 54.28
C GLU A 117 -18.86 61.19 53.40
N GLU A 118 -17.80 61.98 53.57
CA GLU A 118 -16.50 61.77 52.91
C GLU A 118 -15.88 60.40 53.26
N LEU A 119 -15.96 59.99 54.53
CA LEU A 119 -15.47 58.67 54.97
C LEU A 119 -16.26 57.52 54.33
N GLU A 120 -17.59 57.59 54.27
CA GLU A 120 -18.41 56.57 53.61
C GLU A 120 -18.20 56.55 52.09
N ASN A 121 -18.03 57.72 51.45
CA ASN A 121 -17.66 57.80 50.03
C ASN A 121 -16.29 57.16 49.77
N PHE A 122 -15.29 57.43 50.60
CA PHE A 122 -13.96 56.80 50.50
C PHE A 122 -14.01 55.28 50.73
N LYS A 123 -14.80 54.81 51.70
CA LYS A 123 -15.05 53.37 51.89
C LYS A 123 -15.71 52.73 50.66
N ALA A 124 -16.71 53.39 50.08
CA ALA A 124 -17.40 52.91 48.88
C ALA A 124 -16.48 52.89 47.64
N GLU A 125 -15.54 53.83 47.53
CA GLU A 125 -14.48 53.83 46.51
C GLU A 125 -13.48 52.70 46.73
N SER A 126 -13.01 52.51 47.97
CA SER A 126 -12.12 51.40 48.34
C SER A 126 -12.76 50.04 48.06
N ALA A 127 -14.04 49.86 48.43
CA ALA A 127 -14.80 48.64 48.17
C ALA A 127 -14.96 48.36 46.66
N ARG A 128 -15.25 49.39 45.85
CA ARG A 128 -15.27 49.26 44.37
C ARG A 128 -13.90 48.87 43.81
N GLY A 129 -12.83 49.48 44.31
CA GLY A 129 -11.45 49.13 43.92
C GLY A 129 -11.09 47.68 44.27
N MET A 130 -11.41 47.23 45.48
CA MET A 130 -11.21 45.83 45.89
C MET A 130 -12.03 44.85 45.04
N MET A 131 -13.27 45.19 44.68
CA MET A 131 -14.10 44.36 43.80
C MET A 131 -13.50 44.24 42.39
N GLN A 132 -13.00 45.34 41.82
CA GLN A 132 -12.31 45.33 40.51
C GLN A 132 -11.02 44.50 40.54
N LEU A 133 -10.20 44.64 41.59
CA LEU A 133 -8.97 43.86 41.75
C LEU A 133 -9.27 42.36 41.96
N ARG A 134 -10.29 42.01 42.74
CA ARG A 134 -10.74 40.61 42.89
C ARG A 134 -11.27 40.04 41.58
N GLY A 135 -12.00 40.82 40.79
CA GLY A 135 -12.41 40.45 39.44
C GLY A 135 -11.22 40.14 38.55
N ARG A 136 -10.24 41.05 38.47
CA ARG A 136 -9.05 40.84 37.63
C ARG A 136 -8.17 39.68 38.11
N ALA A 137 -8.11 39.41 39.42
CA ALA A 137 -7.45 38.22 39.95
C ALA A 137 -8.15 36.94 39.46
N SER A 138 -9.48 36.86 39.56
CA SER A 138 -10.26 35.71 39.08
C SER A 138 -10.16 35.51 37.57
N GLU A 139 -10.07 36.58 36.77
CA GLU A 139 -9.81 36.50 35.33
C GLU A 139 -8.42 35.89 35.05
N LEU A 140 -7.37 36.39 35.73
CA LEU A 140 -6.01 35.89 35.57
C LEU A 140 -5.85 34.42 36.04
N GLU A 141 -6.58 34.01 37.06
CA GLU A 141 -6.64 32.60 37.51
C GLU A 141 -7.29 31.69 36.46
N ALA A 142 -8.37 32.15 35.81
CA ALA A 142 -9.00 31.44 34.71
C ALA A 142 -8.11 31.36 33.46
N GLU A 143 -7.51 32.49 33.05
CA GLU A 143 -6.52 32.56 31.96
C GLU A 143 -5.36 31.58 32.23
N LEU A 144 -4.84 31.51 33.47
CA LEU A 144 -3.77 30.60 33.84
C LEU A 144 -4.18 29.12 33.77
N ALA A 145 -5.39 28.78 34.22
CA ALA A 145 -5.92 27.41 34.14
C ALA A 145 -6.10 26.95 32.68
N GLU A 146 -6.60 27.83 31.80
CA GLU A 146 -6.71 27.58 30.36
C GLU A 146 -5.34 27.33 29.73
N GLN A 147 -4.34 28.18 30.01
CA GLN A 147 -2.97 28.00 29.52
C GLN A 147 -2.32 26.70 30.01
N GLN A 148 -2.61 26.27 31.24
CA GLN A 148 -2.14 24.97 31.76
C GLN A 148 -2.78 23.79 31.01
N HIS A 149 -4.09 23.84 30.74
CA HIS A 149 -4.79 22.82 29.96
C HIS A 149 -4.25 22.72 28.52
N LEU A 150 -4.12 23.86 27.82
CA LEU A 150 -3.57 23.92 26.46
C LEU A 150 -2.14 23.38 26.40
N LYS A 151 -1.31 23.69 27.40
CA LYS A 151 0.04 23.14 27.51
C LYS A 151 0.04 21.62 27.69
N GLN A 152 -0.83 21.07 28.54
CA GLN A 152 -0.92 19.63 28.75
C GLN A 152 -1.37 18.92 27.47
N GLN A 153 -2.40 19.44 26.80
CA GLN A 153 -2.86 18.92 25.52
C GLN A 153 -1.74 18.90 24.47
N ALA A 154 -0.99 20.00 24.33
CA ALA A 154 0.14 20.07 23.40
C ALA A 154 1.28 19.10 23.76
N GLN A 155 1.47 18.79 25.05
CA GLN A 155 2.43 17.77 25.49
C GLN A 155 1.94 16.36 25.14
N ASP A 156 0.67 16.04 25.40
CA ASP A 156 0.07 14.74 25.08
C ASP A 156 0.08 14.47 23.56
N GLU A 157 -0.23 15.50 22.74
CA GLU A 157 -0.10 15.45 21.29
C GLU A 157 1.36 15.24 20.84
N SER A 158 2.33 15.87 21.50
CA SER A 158 3.76 15.66 21.22
C SER A 158 4.24 14.25 21.58
N GLU A 159 3.73 13.67 22.66
CA GLU A 159 4.02 12.30 23.08
C GLU A 159 3.38 11.28 22.11
N PHE A 160 2.14 11.52 21.68
CA PHE A 160 1.47 10.72 20.65
C PHE A 160 2.23 10.72 19.32
N LEU A 161 2.58 11.90 18.80
CA LEU A 161 3.33 12.03 17.54
C LEU A 161 4.72 11.37 17.62
N ARG A 162 5.35 11.38 18.80
CA ARG A 162 6.64 10.71 19.02
C ARG A 162 6.51 9.19 18.96
N ALA A 163 5.45 8.63 19.55
CA ALA A 163 5.15 7.19 19.48
C ALA A 163 4.80 6.74 18.06
N GLU A 164 4.00 7.52 17.31
CA GLU A 164 3.68 7.24 15.91
C GLU A 164 4.95 7.26 15.02
N LEU A 165 5.86 8.20 15.27
CA LEU A 165 7.15 8.29 14.56
C LEU A 165 8.07 7.09 14.86
N GLU A 166 8.09 6.58 16.10
CA GLU A 166 8.84 5.36 16.45
C GLU A 166 8.26 4.10 15.77
N GLU A 167 6.94 3.95 15.74
CA GLU A 167 6.30 2.82 15.05
C GLU A 167 6.51 2.90 13.52
N LEU A 168 6.45 4.09 12.91
CA LEU A 168 6.82 4.29 11.49
C LEU A 168 8.30 3.98 11.21
N LYS A 169 9.22 4.31 12.12
CA LYS A 169 10.65 3.92 12.00
C LYS A 169 10.82 2.41 12.04
N LYS A 170 10.15 1.74 12.97
CA LYS A 170 10.18 0.27 13.10
C LYS A 170 9.62 -0.43 11.86
N GLN A 171 8.49 0.06 11.33
CA GLN A 171 7.94 -0.42 10.06
C GLN A 171 8.91 -0.21 8.89
N ARG A 172 9.58 0.96 8.82
CA ARG A 172 10.63 1.22 7.83
C ARG A 172 11.79 0.22 7.95
N GLU A 173 12.29 -0.05 9.15
CA GLU A 173 13.34 -1.06 9.38
C GLU A 173 12.91 -2.46 8.97
N ASP A 174 11.67 -2.86 9.26
CA ASP A 174 11.14 -4.17 8.88
C ASP A 174 10.93 -4.28 7.36
N THR A 175 10.54 -3.20 6.68
CA THR A 175 10.55 -3.16 5.20
C THR A 175 11.96 -3.26 4.61
N GLU A 176 12.97 -2.62 5.22
CA GLU A 176 14.37 -2.79 4.78
C GLU A 176 14.88 -4.23 5.00
N LYS A 177 14.54 -4.87 6.12
CA LYS A 177 14.87 -6.29 6.38
C LYS A 177 14.20 -7.19 5.34
N ALA A 178 12.93 -6.96 5.05
CA ALA A 178 12.19 -7.69 4.02
C ALA A 178 12.83 -7.50 2.62
N GLN A 179 13.18 -6.27 2.24
CA GLN A 179 13.83 -5.98 0.96
C GLN A 179 15.21 -6.65 0.84
N ARG A 180 16.02 -6.65 1.91
CA ARG A 180 17.29 -7.41 1.94
C ARG A 180 17.04 -8.92 1.75
N SER A 181 16.02 -9.48 2.41
CA SER A 181 15.67 -10.90 2.25
C SER A 181 15.23 -11.23 0.82
N LEU A 182 14.46 -10.35 0.18
CA LEU A 182 14.06 -10.48 -1.23
C LEU A 182 15.28 -10.56 -2.14
N THR A 183 16.25 -9.64 -2.00
CA THR A 183 17.45 -9.61 -2.84
C THR A 183 18.33 -10.87 -2.71
N GLU A 184 18.39 -11.49 -1.52
CA GLU A 184 19.10 -12.77 -1.36
C GLU A 184 18.31 -13.96 -1.93
N ILE A 185 16.97 -13.92 -1.90
CA ILE A 185 16.12 -14.90 -2.58
C ILE A 185 16.28 -14.79 -4.11
N GLU A 186 16.25 -13.58 -4.67
CA GLU A 186 16.50 -13.31 -6.09
C GLU A 186 17.88 -13.82 -6.53
N ARG A 187 18.93 -13.54 -5.74
CA ARG A 187 20.29 -14.03 -6.01
C ARG A 187 20.37 -15.56 -5.99
N ARG A 188 19.62 -16.23 -5.10
CA ARG A 188 19.51 -17.70 -5.06
C ARG A 188 18.74 -18.25 -6.25
N ALA A 189 17.66 -17.58 -6.67
CA ALA A 189 16.87 -17.95 -7.84
C ALA A 189 17.73 -17.88 -9.12
N GLN A 190 18.46 -16.78 -9.35
CA GLN A 190 19.40 -16.63 -10.46
C GLN A 190 20.49 -17.71 -10.44
N ALA A 191 21.07 -18.01 -9.27
CA ALA A 191 22.05 -19.08 -9.14
C ALA A 191 21.47 -20.48 -9.45
N ASN A 192 20.18 -20.70 -9.18
CA ASN A 192 19.48 -21.93 -9.53
C ASN A 192 19.18 -22.01 -11.03
N GLU A 193 18.68 -20.93 -11.63
CA GLU A 193 18.43 -20.81 -13.07
C GLU A 193 19.70 -21.07 -13.91
N GLN A 194 20.86 -20.57 -13.45
CA GLN A 194 22.16 -20.88 -14.05
C GLN A 194 22.53 -22.37 -13.95
N ARG A 195 22.15 -23.06 -12.86
CA ARG A 195 22.36 -24.52 -12.72
C ARG A 195 21.44 -25.29 -13.65
N TYR A 196 20.17 -24.93 -13.74
CA TYR A 196 19.22 -25.53 -14.69
C TYR A 196 19.66 -25.32 -16.15
N SER A 197 20.16 -24.14 -16.50
CA SER A 197 20.68 -23.84 -17.84
C SER A 197 21.87 -24.76 -18.19
N LYS A 198 22.85 -24.89 -17.29
CA LYS A 198 23.99 -25.82 -17.47
C LYS A 198 23.54 -27.29 -17.55
N LEU A 199 22.55 -27.70 -16.76
CA LEU A 199 22.01 -29.05 -16.81
C LEU A 199 21.28 -29.32 -18.14
N LYS A 200 20.53 -28.33 -18.65
CA LYS A 200 19.86 -28.38 -19.97
C LYS A 200 20.86 -28.46 -21.13
N GLU A 201 21.97 -27.73 -21.05
CA GLU A 201 23.08 -27.85 -21.99
C GLU A 201 23.66 -29.28 -21.97
N LYS A 202 23.94 -29.83 -20.78
CA LYS A 202 24.47 -31.20 -20.67
C LYS A 202 23.48 -32.29 -21.09
N TYR A 203 22.19 -32.11 -20.86
CA TYR A 203 21.16 -32.99 -21.40
C TYR A 203 21.11 -32.92 -22.93
N SER A 204 21.20 -31.72 -23.51
CA SER A 204 21.22 -31.54 -24.97
C SER A 204 22.47 -32.14 -25.61
N GLU A 205 23.65 -31.96 -25.00
CA GLU A 205 24.89 -32.65 -25.39
C GLU A 205 24.73 -34.18 -25.35
N LEU A 206 24.11 -34.72 -24.30
CA LEU A 206 23.92 -36.17 -24.14
C LEU A 206 22.96 -36.73 -25.20
N VAL A 207 21.85 -36.06 -25.46
CA VAL A 207 20.89 -36.43 -26.52
C VAL A 207 21.55 -36.40 -27.91
N GLN A 208 22.33 -35.35 -28.20
CA GLN A 208 23.07 -35.24 -29.46
C GLN A 208 24.11 -36.37 -29.60
N ASN A 209 24.90 -36.63 -28.57
CA ASN A 209 25.86 -37.74 -28.54
C ASN A 209 25.18 -39.10 -28.73
N HIS A 210 24.00 -39.32 -28.13
CA HIS A 210 23.24 -40.55 -28.32
C HIS A 210 22.77 -40.71 -29.78
N ALA A 211 22.23 -39.66 -30.40
CA ALA A 211 21.83 -39.66 -31.81
C ALA A 211 23.02 -39.92 -32.75
N ASP A 212 24.18 -39.34 -32.47
CA ASP A 212 25.40 -39.55 -33.26
C ASP A 212 26.00 -40.97 -33.06
N LEU A 213 25.88 -41.55 -31.86
CA LEU A 213 26.24 -42.94 -31.60
C LEU A 213 25.30 -43.92 -32.32
N LEU A 214 23.99 -43.67 -32.36
CA LEU A 214 23.05 -44.46 -33.15
C LEU A 214 23.39 -44.42 -34.64
N ARG A 215 23.71 -43.23 -35.18
CA ARG A 215 24.13 -43.08 -36.60
C ARG A 215 25.43 -43.83 -36.89
N LYS A 216 26.42 -43.77 -35.99
CA LYS A 216 27.67 -44.55 -36.10
C LYS A 216 27.42 -46.05 -36.01
N ASN A 217 26.53 -46.51 -35.13
CA ASN A 217 26.19 -47.93 -34.99
C ASN A 217 25.52 -48.48 -36.26
N ALA A 218 24.60 -47.72 -36.87
CA ALA A 218 23.99 -48.07 -38.14
C ALA A 218 25.02 -48.18 -39.28
N GLU A 219 25.98 -47.24 -39.36
CA GLU A 219 27.04 -47.26 -40.36
C GLU A 219 28.03 -48.43 -40.14
N VAL A 220 28.44 -48.70 -38.90
CA VAL A 220 29.26 -49.89 -38.58
C VAL A 220 28.51 -51.19 -38.91
N THR A 221 27.22 -51.26 -38.62
CA THR A 221 26.38 -52.43 -38.97
C THR A 221 26.36 -52.65 -40.48
N LYS A 222 26.21 -51.57 -41.27
CA LYS A 222 26.26 -51.61 -42.74
C LYS A 222 27.64 -52.06 -43.26
N GLN A 223 28.73 -51.57 -42.66
CA GLN A 223 30.10 -51.99 -43.01
C GLN A 223 30.33 -53.48 -42.67
N VAL A 224 29.82 -53.96 -41.53
CA VAL A 224 29.89 -55.38 -41.16
C VAL A 224 29.08 -56.26 -42.13
N THR A 225 27.90 -55.83 -42.58
CA THR A 225 27.14 -56.59 -43.58
C THR A 225 27.86 -56.63 -44.94
N ALA A 226 28.45 -55.52 -45.38
CA ALA A 226 29.22 -55.47 -46.62
C ALA A 226 30.49 -56.34 -46.54
N ALA A 227 31.21 -56.30 -45.41
CA ALA A 227 32.38 -57.14 -45.18
C ALA A 227 32.03 -58.65 -45.16
N ARG A 228 30.90 -59.04 -44.56
CA ARG A 228 30.40 -60.43 -44.61
C ARG A 228 30.03 -60.88 -46.01
N GLN A 229 29.43 -59.99 -46.82
CA GLN A 229 29.12 -60.30 -48.21
C GLN A 229 30.42 -60.53 -49.01
N ALA A 230 31.38 -59.61 -48.92
CA ALA A 230 32.68 -59.74 -49.57
C ALA A 230 33.46 -60.99 -49.11
N GLN A 231 33.40 -61.36 -47.83
CA GLN A 231 33.96 -62.61 -47.34
C GLN A 231 33.30 -63.82 -48.02
N GLY A 232 31.97 -63.83 -48.15
CA GLY A 232 31.23 -64.90 -48.83
C GLY A 232 31.45 -64.95 -50.35
N ASP A 233 31.83 -63.83 -50.99
CA ASP A 233 32.33 -63.80 -52.37
C ASP A 233 33.72 -64.47 -52.45
N VAL A 234 34.67 -64.07 -51.60
CA VAL A 234 36.02 -64.65 -51.55
C VAL A 234 36.02 -66.14 -51.20
N GLU A 235 35.13 -66.60 -50.32
CA GLU A 235 34.97 -68.03 -50.00
C GLU A 235 34.43 -68.84 -51.20
N ARG A 236 33.58 -68.25 -52.04
CA ARG A 236 33.14 -68.86 -53.31
C ARG A 236 34.27 -68.92 -54.32
N GLU A 237 34.96 -67.81 -54.57
CA GLU A 237 36.11 -67.77 -55.49
C GLU A 237 37.21 -68.75 -55.06
N LYS A 238 37.50 -68.83 -53.75
CA LYS A 238 38.44 -69.81 -53.19
C LYS A 238 38.00 -71.24 -53.49
N LYS A 239 36.71 -71.57 -53.33
CA LYS A 239 36.20 -72.91 -53.62
C LYS A 239 36.26 -73.24 -55.12
N GLU A 240 35.87 -72.31 -55.99
CA GLU A 240 35.97 -72.47 -57.44
C GLU A 240 37.44 -72.67 -57.89
N LEU A 241 38.37 -71.95 -57.26
CA LEU A 241 39.79 -72.08 -57.49
C LEU A 241 40.33 -73.44 -56.99
N GLU A 242 39.93 -73.89 -55.80
CA GLU A 242 40.24 -75.23 -55.26
C GLU A 242 39.71 -76.34 -56.18
N ASP A 243 38.45 -76.25 -56.63
CA ASP A 243 37.84 -77.18 -57.59
C ASP A 243 38.55 -77.13 -58.97
N SER A 244 39.08 -75.98 -59.38
CA SER A 244 39.89 -75.85 -60.61
C SER A 244 41.28 -76.46 -60.46
N PHE A 245 41.93 -76.25 -59.32
CA PHE A 245 43.24 -76.80 -59.00
C PHE A 245 43.18 -78.32 -58.89
N GLN A 246 42.15 -78.86 -58.24
CA GLN A 246 41.91 -80.31 -58.17
C GLN A 246 41.76 -80.92 -59.57
N ARG A 247 40.96 -80.31 -60.46
CA ARG A 247 40.82 -80.73 -61.86
C ARG A 247 42.15 -80.71 -62.63
N VAL A 248 42.95 -79.66 -62.47
CA VAL A 248 44.27 -79.54 -63.11
C VAL A 248 45.26 -80.55 -62.54
N SER A 249 45.25 -80.78 -61.22
CA SER A 249 46.09 -81.76 -60.54
C SER A 249 45.78 -83.19 -61.01
N GLU A 250 44.49 -83.56 -61.08
CA GLU A 250 44.06 -84.85 -61.64
C GLU A 250 44.45 -84.99 -63.12
N GLN A 251 44.31 -83.94 -63.91
CA GLN A 251 44.73 -83.96 -65.32
C GLN A 251 46.26 -84.12 -65.45
N ALA A 252 47.04 -83.47 -64.60
CA ALA A 252 48.50 -83.60 -64.56
C ALA A 252 48.92 -85.01 -64.11
N GLN A 253 48.26 -85.58 -63.10
CA GLN A 253 48.50 -86.94 -62.63
C GLN A 253 48.16 -87.98 -63.70
N ARG A 254 47.03 -87.85 -64.40
CA ARG A 254 46.67 -88.71 -65.54
C ARG A 254 47.73 -88.62 -66.65
N LYS A 255 48.14 -87.42 -67.06
CA LYS A 255 49.22 -87.24 -68.05
C LYS A 255 50.55 -87.81 -67.59
N SER A 256 50.89 -87.71 -66.30
CA SER A 256 52.11 -88.31 -65.75
C SER A 256 52.03 -89.84 -65.74
N GLN A 257 50.85 -90.41 -65.52
CA GLN A 257 50.62 -91.85 -65.58
C GLN A 257 50.68 -92.36 -67.03
N GLU A 258 50.02 -91.68 -67.97
CA GLU A 258 50.13 -91.92 -69.42
C GLU A 258 51.61 -91.87 -69.87
N GLN A 259 52.37 -90.85 -69.45
CA GLN A 259 53.80 -90.74 -69.73
C GLN A 259 54.62 -91.86 -69.08
N ALA A 260 54.26 -92.31 -67.87
CA ALA A 260 54.94 -93.44 -67.22
C ALA A 260 54.64 -94.77 -67.92
N GLU A 261 53.42 -94.98 -68.38
CA GLU A 261 53.01 -96.14 -69.18
C GLU A 261 53.72 -96.16 -70.54
N VAL A 262 53.78 -95.02 -71.25
CA VAL A 262 54.56 -94.86 -72.49
C VAL A 262 56.06 -95.04 -72.26
N LEU A 263 56.59 -94.57 -71.13
CA LEU A 263 58.00 -94.77 -70.79
C LEU A 263 58.29 -96.23 -70.41
N ASP A 264 57.32 -96.96 -69.86
CA ASP A 264 57.44 -98.39 -69.60
C ASP A 264 57.29 -99.25 -70.87
N THR A 265 56.41 -98.88 -71.82
CA THR A 265 56.39 -99.50 -73.15
C THR A 265 57.70 -99.24 -73.88
N LEU A 266 58.21 -98.01 -73.88
CA LEU A 266 59.51 -97.67 -74.46
C LEU A 266 60.67 -98.36 -73.74
N LYS A 267 60.58 -98.62 -72.42
CA LYS A 267 61.57 -99.45 -71.71
C LYS A 267 61.50 -100.91 -72.10
N ARG A 268 60.30 -101.46 -72.32
CA ARG A 268 60.11 -102.84 -72.80
C ARG A 268 60.57 -102.99 -74.25
N GLU A 269 60.31 -102.01 -75.11
CA GLU A 269 60.85 -101.92 -76.46
C GLU A 269 62.36 -101.71 -76.47
N LEU A 270 62.92 -100.87 -75.60
CA LEU A 270 64.36 -100.71 -75.44
C LEU A 270 65.01 -101.96 -74.83
N ALA A 271 64.31 -102.71 -73.99
CA ALA A 271 64.79 -103.98 -73.45
C ALA A 271 64.76 -105.06 -74.53
N ALA A 272 63.69 -105.16 -75.32
CA ALA A 272 63.59 -106.03 -76.49
C ALA A 272 64.66 -105.67 -77.53
N SER A 273 64.78 -104.39 -77.90
CA SER A 273 65.80 -103.88 -78.81
C SER A 273 67.21 -104.00 -78.24
N ARG A 274 67.40 -103.96 -76.91
CA ARG A 274 68.68 -104.32 -76.26
C ARG A 274 68.95 -105.81 -76.29
N GLN A 275 67.94 -106.65 -76.18
CA GLN A 275 68.07 -108.10 -76.24
C GLN A 275 68.36 -108.54 -77.69
N GLU A 276 67.71 -107.92 -78.67
CA GLU A 276 68.05 -107.95 -80.09
C GLU A 276 69.45 -107.41 -80.34
N LEU A 277 69.84 -106.26 -79.76
CA LEU A 277 71.19 -105.72 -79.85
C LEU A 277 72.22 -106.55 -79.08
N GLN A 278 71.84 -107.37 -78.10
CA GLN A 278 72.76 -108.26 -77.37
C GLN A 278 72.96 -109.57 -78.13
N VAL A 279 71.90 -110.06 -78.80
CA VAL A 279 71.97 -111.10 -79.83
C VAL A 279 72.79 -110.61 -81.04
N LEU A 280 72.61 -109.36 -81.47
CA LEU A 280 73.37 -108.75 -82.58
C LEU A 280 74.77 -108.29 -82.17
N GLN A 281 75.06 -107.93 -80.91
CA GLN A 281 76.43 -107.68 -80.42
C GLN A 281 77.19 -109.00 -80.25
N GLY A 282 76.51 -110.09 -79.87
CA GLY A 282 77.08 -111.44 -79.97
C GLY A 282 77.35 -111.90 -81.41
N THR A 283 76.83 -111.19 -82.42
CA THR A 283 76.94 -111.55 -83.85
C THR A 283 77.62 -110.46 -84.70
N LEU A 284 77.97 -109.30 -84.12
CA LEU A 284 78.44 -108.13 -84.87
C LEU A 284 79.33 -107.17 -84.04
N GLU A 285 80.38 -107.69 -83.42
CA GLU A 285 81.67 -106.96 -83.39
C GLU A 285 82.29 -106.92 -84.81
N SER A 286 81.51 -106.41 -85.76
CA SER A 286 81.86 -106.18 -87.15
C SER A 286 81.42 -104.76 -87.50
N SER A 287 82.40 -103.85 -87.39
CA SER A 287 82.44 -102.57 -88.07
C SER A 287 81.26 -101.60 -87.85
N THR A 288 81.51 -100.58 -87.02
CA THR A 288 81.35 -99.13 -87.34
C THR A 288 79.96 -98.56 -87.68
N GLN A 289 79.63 -97.28 -87.44
CA GLN A 289 80.20 -96.15 -86.67
C GLN A 289 79.32 -94.93 -87.01
N VAL A 290 78.93 -94.08 -86.04
CA VAL A 290 78.46 -92.68 -86.25
C VAL A 290 77.08 -92.52 -86.96
N ARG A 291 76.08 -91.86 -86.35
CA ARG A 291 75.85 -90.39 -86.24
C ARG A 291 75.77 -89.73 -87.64
N VAL A 292 75.02 -88.66 -87.90
CA VAL A 292 74.97 -87.36 -87.21
C VAL A 292 73.59 -86.69 -87.43
N GLN A 293 73.29 -85.76 -86.53
CA GLN A 293 72.41 -84.58 -86.66
C GLN A 293 72.42 -83.95 -88.08
N GLY A 294 71.49 -83.12 -88.54
CA GLY A 294 70.32 -82.48 -87.93
C GLY A 294 70.04 -81.14 -88.64
N TRP A 295 69.13 -80.33 -88.09
CA TRP A 295 69.00 -78.87 -88.31
C TRP A 295 68.29 -78.36 -89.60
N PRO A 296 67.74 -77.12 -89.60
CA PRO A 296 66.32 -76.90 -89.98
C PRO A 296 66.07 -75.75 -91.00
N CYS A 297 64.80 -75.45 -91.37
CA CYS A 297 64.24 -74.08 -91.40
C CYS A 297 62.72 -74.00 -91.76
N MET A 298 62.11 -72.85 -91.41
CA MET A 298 60.71 -72.35 -91.37
C MET A 298 59.81 -72.39 -92.63
N VAL A 299 58.47 -72.33 -92.39
CA VAL A 299 57.41 -71.49 -93.04
C VAL A 299 56.00 -71.85 -92.46
N CYS A 300 54.90 -71.06 -92.49
CA CYS A 300 54.62 -69.66 -92.07
C CYS A 300 53.08 -69.36 -92.12
N LEU A 301 52.58 -68.33 -91.40
CA LEU A 301 51.19 -67.73 -91.42
C LEU A 301 50.05 -68.63 -90.87
N LEU A 302 49.05 -68.20 -90.07
CA LEU A 302 48.45 -66.91 -89.61
C LEU A 302 47.78 -67.16 -88.20
N SER A 303 47.26 -66.24 -87.36
CA SER A 303 47.02 -64.77 -87.37
C SER A 303 46.96 -64.18 -85.92
N GLN A 304 46.83 -62.86 -85.81
CA GLN A 304 46.21 -61.94 -84.80
C GLN A 304 46.05 -62.34 -83.29
N CYS A 305 46.21 -61.44 -82.30
CA CYS A 305 46.46 -59.98 -82.32
C CYS A 305 47.19 -59.46 -81.05
N LEU A 306 47.92 -58.34 -81.20
CA LEU A 306 48.76 -57.60 -80.21
C LEU A 306 48.25 -56.13 -80.14
N ARG A 307 48.61 -55.21 -79.21
CA ARG A 307 49.39 -55.22 -77.94
C ARG A 307 49.03 -53.99 -77.06
N GLU A 308 49.62 -53.96 -75.87
CA GLU A 308 49.73 -52.84 -74.90
C GLU A 308 50.40 -51.55 -75.44
N VAL A 309 50.33 -50.43 -74.70
CA VAL A 309 51.47 -49.72 -74.06
C VAL A 309 51.11 -48.29 -73.55
N SER A 310 51.11 -48.12 -72.21
CA SER A 310 51.60 -46.95 -71.43
C SER A 310 50.91 -45.54 -71.59
N PRO A 311 51.38 -44.40 -71.00
CA PRO A 311 50.60 -43.75 -69.93
C PRO A 311 50.52 -42.19 -69.92
N SER A 312 49.87 -41.64 -68.88
CA SER A 312 50.11 -40.33 -68.22
C SER A 312 49.49 -39.01 -68.77
N GLN A 313 49.29 -38.04 -67.84
CA GLN A 313 49.09 -36.58 -68.03
C GLN A 313 47.72 -36.13 -68.64
N ILE A 314 47.14 -34.91 -68.44
CA ILE A 314 47.37 -33.70 -67.59
C ILE A 314 46.06 -32.84 -67.56
N PRO A 315 45.86 -31.85 -66.65
CA PRO A 315 44.64 -31.01 -66.55
C PRO A 315 44.67 -29.72 -67.40
N CYS A 316 43.60 -28.87 -67.38
CA CYS A 316 43.63 -27.38 -67.35
C CYS A 316 42.27 -26.66 -67.57
N GLY A 317 42.04 -25.51 -66.89
CA GLY A 317 41.51 -24.27 -67.52
C GLY A 317 40.05 -23.78 -67.29
N PHE A 318 39.91 -22.57 -66.68
CA PHE A 318 39.15 -21.33 -67.05
C PHE A 318 37.82 -21.38 -67.89
N THR A 319 36.83 -20.45 -67.88
CA THR A 319 36.70 -19.01 -67.47
C THR A 319 35.21 -18.50 -67.46
N ASN A 320 34.93 -17.30 -66.90
CA ASN A 320 33.95 -16.25 -67.35
C ASN A 320 32.40 -16.34 -67.00
N PRO A 321 31.57 -15.26 -67.13
CA PRO A 321 31.51 -14.05 -66.25
C PRO A 321 30.08 -13.42 -66.02
N GLY A 322 29.97 -12.23 -65.36
CA GLY A 322 28.77 -11.33 -65.38
C GLY A 322 28.40 -10.65 -64.03
N VAL A 323 28.74 -9.38 -63.69
CA VAL A 323 28.24 -8.05 -64.17
C VAL A 323 26.89 -7.64 -63.51
N THR A 324 26.83 -7.02 -62.29
CA THR A 324 26.98 -5.57 -61.86
C THR A 324 25.63 -4.76 -61.87
N PRO A 325 25.52 -3.47 -61.42
CA PRO A 325 25.96 -2.82 -60.15
C PRO A 325 25.06 -1.66 -59.55
N THR A 326 25.39 -1.18 -58.33
CA THR A 326 25.38 0.25 -57.84
C THR A 326 24.07 1.09 -57.79
N CYS A 327 23.95 2.24 -57.08
CA CYS A 327 24.86 3.01 -56.20
C CYS A 327 24.11 3.79 -55.09
N CYS A 328 24.86 4.28 -54.09
CA CYS A 328 24.42 5.28 -53.11
C CYS A 328 25.12 6.64 -53.34
N HIS A 329 24.50 7.76 -52.96
CA HIS A 329 25.06 9.10 -52.66
C HIS A 329 24.03 9.83 -51.76
N ALA A 330 24.31 10.80 -50.88
CA ALA A 330 25.47 11.13 -50.03
C ALA A 330 24.98 12.10 -48.91
N LYS A 331 25.71 12.23 -47.79
CA LYS A 331 25.49 13.20 -46.67
C LYS A 331 25.97 14.63 -47.05
N PRO A 332 26.08 15.68 -46.17
CA PRO A 332 25.73 15.89 -44.74
C PRO A 332 24.94 17.22 -44.48
N HIS A 333 24.47 17.64 -43.29
CA HIS A 333 25.23 18.07 -42.09
C HIS A 333 24.34 18.37 -40.86
N SER A 334 25.02 18.50 -39.72
CA SER A 334 24.57 18.76 -38.34
C SER A 334 24.21 20.21 -38.00
N LEU A 335 23.34 20.43 -37.00
CA LEU A 335 23.62 21.13 -35.72
C LEU A 335 22.34 21.51 -34.95
N LEU A 336 22.21 21.08 -33.68
CA LEU A 336 21.91 21.91 -32.49
C LEU A 336 21.55 21.04 -31.27
N SER A 337 21.95 21.48 -30.08
CA SER A 337 21.73 20.79 -28.81
C SER A 337 20.83 21.60 -27.87
N SER A 338 19.95 20.94 -27.12
CA SER A 338 19.61 21.34 -25.74
C SER A 338 18.98 20.14 -25.02
N GLY A 339 19.24 20.02 -23.72
CA GLY A 339 18.91 18.82 -22.93
C GLY A 339 17.53 18.84 -22.26
N PRO A 340 17.09 17.71 -21.69
CA PRO A 340 15.85 17.63 -20.93
C PRO A 340 16.01 18.27 -19.54
N CYS A 341 15.28 19.34 -19.26
CA CYS A 341 15.13 19.87 -17.91
C CYS A 341 14.15 19.02 -17.08
N GLN A 342 14.50 18.77 -15.83
CA GLN A 342 13.69 18.01 -14.88
C GLN A 342 12.42 18.78 -14.49
N GLN A 343 11.25 18.21 -14.75
CA GLN A 343 10.01 18.67 -14.11
C GLN A 343 9.87 18.03 -12.73
N HIS A 344 10.09 18.83 -11.69
CA HIS A 344 9.64 18.51 -10.33
C HIS A 344 8.12 18.57 -10.29
N SER A 345 7.46 17.41 -10.21
CA SER A 345 6.04 17.37 -9.82
C SER A 345 5.91 17.73 -8.34
N LEU A 346 5.52 18.96 -8.06
CA LEU A 346 5.08 19.37 -6.73
C LEU A 346 3.81 18.58 -6.36
N ARG A 347 3.91 17.74 -5.32
CA ARG A 347 2.74 17.14 -4.69
C ARG A 347 1.86 18.24 -4.10
N LEU A 348 0.65 18.36 -4.62
CA LEU A 348 -0.47 18.96 -3.90
C LEU A 348 -1.43 17.83 -3.52
N SER A 349 -1.83 17.79 -2.24
CA SER A 349 -2.66 16.73 -1.68
C SER A 349 -4.08 16.76 -2.24
N PRO A 350 -4.75 15.61 -2.42
CA PRO A 350 -6.13 15.56 -2.89
C PRO A 350 -7.11 16.05 -1.81
N ALA A 351 -7.68 17.24 -2.02
CA ALA A 351 -8.72 17.79 -1.17
C ALA A 351 -9.89 18.32 -2.03
N CYS A 352 -10.92 17.49 -2.17
CA CYS A 352 -12.35 17.87 -2.24
C CYS A 352 -12.79 19.07 -3.11
N CYS A 353 -12.28 19.22 -4.34
CA CYS A 353 -12.87 20.12 -5.35
C CYS A 353 -13.04 19.40 -6.69
N LEU A 354 -14.28 19.27 -7.18
CA LEU A 354 -14.55 18.80 -8.54
C LEU A 354 -14.06 19.84 -9.56
N PRO A 355 -13.60 19.42 -10.77
CA PRO A 355 -13.05 20.32 -11.78
C PRO A 355 -13.99 21.48 -12.15
N ALA A 356 -15.29 21.17 -12.30
CA ALA A 356 -16.34 22.15 -12.61
C ALA A 356 -16.63 23.12 -11.46
N ASP A 357 -16.62 22.67 -10.20
CA ASP A 357 -16.82 23.53 -9.02
C ASP A 357 -15.64 24.54 -8.90
N CYS A 358 -14.40 24.08 -9.14
CA CYS A 358 -13.23 24.96 -9.21
C CYS A 358 -13.31 25.95 -10.39
N LEU A 359 -13.72 25.49 -11.58
CA LEU A 359 -13.94 26.33 -12.76
C LEU A 359 -14.94 27.46 -12.47
N LEU A 360 -16.08 27.14 -11.86
CA LEU A 360 -17.11 28.13 -11.54
C LEU A 360 -16.60 29.18 -10.55
N SER A 361 -15.89 28.79 -9.49
CA SER A 361 -15.27 29.71 -8.53
C SER A 361 -14.25 30.66 -9.17
N ARG A 362 -13.40 30.15 -10.08
CA ARG A 362 -12.40 30.97 -10.80
C ARG A 362 -13.06 31.90 -11.81
N THR A 363 -14.07 31.42 -12.54
CA THR A 363 -14.83 32.21 -13.52
C THR A 363 -15.56 33.38 -12.84
N LEU A 364 -16.18 33.14 -11.67
CA LEU A 364 -16.81 34.20 -10.87
C LEU A 364 -15.80 35.25 -10.39
N SER A 365 -14.65 34.81 -9.87
CA SER A 365 -13.55 35.71 -9.48
C SER A 365 -13.07 36.58 -10.64
N ALA A 366 -12.99 36.00 -11.85
CA ALA A 366 -12.62 36.74 -13.06
C ALA A 366 -13.71 37.76 -13.47
N CYS A 367 -15.01 37.43 -13.37
CA CYS A 367 -16.10 38.36 -13.61
C CYS A 367 -16.06 39.58 -12.66
N GLU A 368 -15.92 39.36 -11.36
CA GLU A 368 -15.80 40.46 -10.38
C GLU A 368 -14.58 41.36 -10.67
N CYS A 369 -13.49 40.78 -11.17
CA CYS A 369 -12.30 41.55 -11.54
C CYS A 369 -12.52 42.40 -12.81
N VAL A 370 -13.35 41.93 -13.75
CA VAL A 370 -13.74 42.70 -14.95
C VAL A 370 -14.65 43.87 -14.59
N GLU A 371 -15.62 43.67 -13.68
CA GLU A 371 -16.47 44.75 -13.17
C GLU A 371 -15.63 45.84 -12.50
N ARG A 372 -14.69 45.46 -11.61
CA ARG A 372 -13.75 46.40 -10.97
C ARG A 372 -12.79 47.10 -11.95
N LEU A 373 -12.52 46.52 -13.12
CA LEU A 373 -11.74 47.16 -14.18
C LEU A 373 -12.55 48.22 -14.94
N GLN A 374 -13.86 48.00 -15.15
CA GLN A 374 -14.74 48.97 -15.79
C GLN A 374 -14.91 50.25 -14.94
N ASP A 375 -14.87 50.11 -13.61
CA ASP A 375 -14.91 51.25 -12.67
C ASP A 375 -13.56 51.99 -12.51
N ALA A 376 -12.45 51.48 -13.05
CA ALA A 376 -11.10 51.98 -12.79
C ALA A 376 -10.70 53.17 -13.71
N HIS A 377 -11.07 54.39 -13.32
CA HIS A 377 -10.90 55.60 -14.13
C HIS A 377 -9.49 56.25 -14.12
N ALA A 378 -8.53 55.74 -13.35
CA ALA A 378 -7.20 56.35 -13.17
C ALA A 378 -6.04 55.38 -13.42
N VAL A 379 -5.00 55.85 -14.12
CA VAL A 379 -3.83 55.04 -14.55
C VAL A 379 -3.10 54.36 -13.37
N GLY A 380 -3.03 55.03 -12.21
CA GLY A 380 -2.37 54.49 -11.01
C GLY A 380 -3.12 53.33 -10.34
N SER A 381 -4.45 53.30 -10.43
CA SER A 381 -5.28 52.18 -9.93
C SER A 381 -5.46 51.06 -10.96
N LEU A 382 -5.25 51.35 -12.26
CA LEU A 382 -5.45 50.40 -13.34
C LEU A 382 -4.38 49.30 -13.36
N LEU A 383 -3.11 49.64 -13.09
CA LEU A 383 -1.98 48.70 -13.25
C LEU A 383 -2.07 47.44 -12.35
N PRO A 384 -2.42 47.51 -11.04
CA PRO A 384 -2.61 46.32 -10.22
C PRO A 384 -3.84 45.50 -10.63
N CYS A 385 -4.93 46.17 -11.03
CA CYS A 385 -6.15 45.51 -11.50
C CYS A 385 -5.92 44.75 -12.81
N LEU A 386 -5.10 45.26 -13.73
CA LEU A 386 -4.73 44.56 -14.96
C LEU A 386 -3.89 43.30 -14.71
N ALA A 387 -2.97 43.34 -13.75
CA ALA A 387 -2.20 42.17 -13.35
C ALA A 387 -3.10 41.09 -12.72
N LEU A 388 -4.03 41.50 -11.86
CA LEU A 388 -5.01 40.60 -11.24
C LEU A 388 -5.97 39.99 -12.29
N PHE A 389 -6.46 40.79 -13.22
CA PHE A 389 -7.30 40.35 -14.35
C PHE A 389 -6.58 39.34 -15.24
N ALA A 390 -5.34 39.63 -15.67
CA ALA A 390 -4.56 38.72 -16.50
C ALA A 390 -4.33 37.37 -15.81
N HIS A 391 -4.06 37.37 -14.50
CA HIS A 391 -3.93 36.17 -13.69
C HIS A 391 -5.26 35.40 -13.59
N LEU A 392 -6.36 36.05 -13.19
CA LEU A 392 -7.66 35.39 -12.99
C LEU A 392 -8.27 34.84 -14.30
N VAL A 393 -8.08 35.53 -15.41
CA VAL A 393 -8.47 35.01 -16.73
C VAL A 393 -7.59 33.82 -17.11
N SER A 394 -6.27 33.88 -16.91
CA SER A 394 -5.37 32.77 -17.20
C SER A 394 -5.66 31.53 -16.34
N ASP A 395 -5.95 31.70 -15.04
CA ASP A 395 -6.41 30.64 -14.15
C ASP A 395 -7.73 30.02 -14.64
N THR A 396 -8.69 30.86 -15.07
CA THR A 396 -9.98 30.41 -15.60
C THR A 396 -9.82 29.63 -16.90
N LEU A 397 -8.90 30.05 -17.78
CA LEU A 397 -8.58 29.34 -19.03
C LEU A 397 -7.89 28.00 -18.77
N LEU A 398 -6.93 27.96 -17.83
CA LEU A 398 -6.24 26.73 -17.45
C LEU A 398 -7.21 25.72 -16.83
N GLN A 399 -8.06 26.18 -15.90
CA GLN A 399 -9.09 25.35 -15.28
C GLN A 399 -10.18 24.94 -16.27
N GLY A 400 -10.53 25.81 -17.23
CA GLY A 400 -11.49 25.51 -18.30
C GLY A 400 -10.97 24.44 -19.26
N SER A 401 -9.68 24.51 -19.64
CA SER A 401 -9.01 23.46 -20.40
C SER A 401 -9.00 22.15 -19.61
N ALA A 402 -8.56 22.15 -18.35
CA ALA A 402 -8.55 20.97 -17.48
C ALA A 402 -9.95 20.35 -17.31
N THR A 403 -10.99 21.17 -17.17
CA THR A 403 -12.38 20.72 -17.06
C THR A 403 -12.90 20.17 -18.39
N SER A 404 -12.52 20.75 -19.53
CA SER A 404 -12.91 20.24 -20.86
C SER A 404 -12.35 18.84 -21.14
N HIS A 405 -11.16 18.51 -20.64
CA HIS A 405 -10.59 17.15 -20.69
C HIS A 405 -11.33 16.12 -19.82
N LEU A 406 -12.22 16.58 -18.94
CA LEU A 406 -12.97 15.77 -17.96
C LEU A 406 -14.49 15.91 -18.19
N SER A 407 -14.90 16.30 -19.40
CA SER A 407 -16.28 16.62 -19.78
C SER A 407 -16.73 15.80 -21.00
N PRO A 408 -18.04 15.52 -21.17
CA PRO A 408 -18.55 14.88 -22.39
C PRO A 408 -18.22 15.71 -23.64
N MET A 409 -17.96 15.04 -24.78
CA MET A 409 -17.45 15.66 -26.03
C MET A 409 -18.15 16.98 -26.44
N GLU A 410 -19.48 17.01 -26.47
CA GLU A 410 -20.23 18.19 -26.92
C GLU A 410 -20.07 19.42 -25.99
N PRO A 411 -20.31 19.35 -24.67
CA PRO A 411 -19.99 20.45 -23.77
C PRO A 411 -18.47 20.69 -23.61
N ALA A 412 -17.60 19.69 -23.80
CA ALA A 412 -16.15 19.86 -23.79
C ALA A 412 -15.67 20.75 -24.94
N ASP A 413 -16.12 20.50 -26.18
CA ASP A 413 -15.81 21.33 -27.34
C ASP A 413 -16.40 22.74 -27.20
N ARG A 414 -17.64 22.85 -26.70
CA ARG A 414 -18.25 24.16 -26.38
C ARG A 414 -17.45 24.93 -25.33
N LEU A 415 -16.96 24.26 -24.29
CA LEU A 415 -16.14 24.87 -23.23
C LEU A 415 -14.77 25.30 -23.77
N LEU A 416 -14.09 24.43 -24.51
CA LEU A 416 -12.78 24.73 -25.08
C LEU A 416 -12.84 25.90 -26.07
N GLU A 417 -13.89 26.00 -26.88
CA GLU A 417 -14.07 27.14 -27.78
C GLU A 417 -14.49 28.43 -27.03
N ALA A 418 -15.27 28.33 -25.94
CA ALA A 418 -15.53 29.46 -25.07
C ALA A 418 -14.25 29.97 -24.38
N CYS A 419 -13.36 29.07 -23.94
CA CYS A 419 -12.04 29.42 -23.41
C CYS A 419 -11.16 30.08 -24.50
N LYS A 420 -11.07 29.50 -25.70
CA LYS A 420 -10.31 30.10 -26.81
C LYS A 420 -10.82 31.50 -27.17
N GLN A 421 -12.14 31.72 -27.21
CA GLN A 421 -12.69 33.06 -27.43
C GLN A 421 -12.34 33.99 -26.27
N CYS A 422 -12.53 33.58 -25.02
CA CYS A 422 -12.21 34.39 -23.85
C CYS A 422 -10.73 34.83 -23.83
N GLY A 423 -9.80 33.95 -24.21
CA GLY A 423 -8.39 34.28 -24.36
C GLY A 423 -8.11 35.28 -25.48
N ARG A 424 -8.76 35.13 -26.64
CA ARG A 424 -8.66 36.09 -27.76
C ARG A 424 -9.13 37.49 -27.36
N GLU A 425 -10.30 37.58 -26.72
CA GLU A 425 -10.86 38.87 -26.29
C GLU A 425 -10.02 39.52 -25.17
N ALA A 426 -9.53 38.74 -24.22
CA ALA A 426 -8.67 39.26 -23.15
C ALA A 426 -7.35 39.83 -23.69
N VAL A 427 -6.72 39.17 -24.68
CA VAL A 427 -5.51 39.69 -25.36
C VAL A 427 -5.84 40.93 -26.20
N SER A 428 -7.00 40.98 -26.86
CA SER A 428 -7.48 42.15 -27.61
C SER A 428 -7.65 43.37 -26.69
N TYR A 429 -8.35 43.20 -25.56
CA TYR A 429 -8.55 44.23 -24.54
C TYR A 429 -7.20 44.73 -23.97
N LEU A 430 -6.30 43.83 -23.56
CA LEU A 430 -4.96 44.19 -23.08
C LEU A 430 -4.12 44.91 -24.14
N SER A 431 -4.34 44.64 -25.42
CA SER A 431 -3.64 45.31 -26.53
C SER A 431 -4.22 46.70 -26.82
N ALA A 432 -5.54 46.88 -26.69
CA ALA A 432 -6.19 48.20 -26.81
C ALA A 432 -5.71 49.19 -25.74
N LEU A 433 -5.40 48.69 -24.54
CA LEU A 433 -4.85 49.46 -23.42
C LEU A 433 -3.38 49.87 -23.58
N GLN A 434 -2.64 49.34 -24.57
CA GLN A 434 -1.25 49.75 -24.83
C GLN A 434 -1.14 51.11 -25.54
N ASP A 435 -2.22 51.58 -26.18
CA ASP A 435 -2.28 52.88 -26.83
C ASP A 435 -2.88 53.92 -25.86
N PRO A 436 -2.08 54.90 -25.35
CA PRO A 436 -2.57 55.89 -24.39
C PRO A 436 -3.77 56.71 -24.89
N GLY A 437 -3.95 56.81 -26.22
CA GLY A 437 -5.08 57.49 -26.85
C GLY A 437 -6.38 56.70 -26.83
N LYS A 438 -6.33 55.38 -26.63
CA LYS A 438 -7.49 54.46 -26.72
C LYS A 438 -7.93 53.84 -25.39
N VAL A 439 -7.25 54.14 -24.29
CA VAL A 439 -7.58 53.61 -22.95
C VAL A 439 -9.03 53.88 -22.54
N LYS A 440 -9.64 54.98 -23.02
CA LYS A 440 -11.05 55.33 -22.77
C LYS A 440 -12.06 54.60 -23.66
N ASP A 441 -11.59 54.03 -24.77
CA ASP A 441 -12.41 53.34 -25.78
C ASP A 441 -12.24 51.81 -25.71
N ALA A 442 -11.46 51.30 -24.75
CA ALA A 442 -11.17 49.89 -24.56
C ALA A 442 -12.34 49.18 -23.86
N ASP A 443 -13.16 48.46 -24.63
CA ASP A 443 -14.31 47.71 -24.12
C ASP A 443 -13.93 46.31 -23.61
N CYS A 444 -14.40 45.95 -22.42
CA CYS A 444 -14.21 44.62 -21.81
C CYS A 444 -15.46 43.72 -21.92
N SER A 445 -16.57 44.22 -22.48
CA SER A 445 -17.87 43.52 -22.56
C SER A 445 -17.78 42.12 -23.19
N LEU A 446 -16.95 41.95 -24.22
CA LEU A 446 -16.73 40.68 -24.91
C LEU A 446 -16.06 39.65 -23.99
N VAL A 447 -15.18 40.08 -23.08
CA VAL A 447 -14.57 39.20 -22.07
C VAL A 447 -15.63 38.78 -21.05
N THR A 448 -16.47 39.71 -20.57
CA THR A 448 -17.60 39.41 -19.68
C THR A 448 -18.56 38.38 -20.30
N ILE A 449 -18.91 38.53 -21.58
CA ILE A 449 -19.77 37.59 -22.32
C ILE A 449 -19.10 36.20 -22.43
N CYS A 450 -17.79 36.15 -22.66
CA CYS A 450 -17.07 34.87 -22.75
C CYS A 450 -16.96 34.17 -21.39
N LEU A 451 -16.66 34.89 -20.31
CA LEU A 451 -16.68 34.36 -18.94
C LEU A 451 -18.10 33.90 -18.55
N GLY A 452 -19.14 34.63 -18.95
CA GLY A 452 -20.54 34.23 -18.78
C GLY A 452 -20.87 32.90 -19.48
N ARG A 453 -20.36 32.70 -20.71
CA ARG A 453 -20.49 31.42 -21.44
C ARG A 453 -19.73 30.28 -20.76
N ILE A 454 -18.50 30.51 -20.29
CA ILE A 454 -17.73 29.52 -19.52
C ILE A 454 -18.48 29.13 -18.23
N SER A 455 -19.08 30.10 -17.53
CA SER A 455 -19.89 29.85 -16.34
C SER A 455 -21.17 29.04 -16.65
N ALA A 456 -21.84 29.34 -17.76
CA ALA A 456 -23.03 28.59 -18.18
C ALA A 456 -22.69 27.12 -18.48
N ILE A 457 -21.63 26.86 -19.25
CA ILE A 457 -21.20 25.49 -19.59
C ILE A 457 -20.68 24.77 -18.33
N GLY A 458 -19.95 25.46 -17.45
CA GLY A 458 -19.52 24.90 -16.16
C GLY A 458 -20.69 24.47 -15.25
N LYS A 459 -21.86 25.12 -15.36
CA LYS A 459 -23.09 24.70 -14.65
C LYS A 459 -23.79 23.51 -15.31
N GLU A 460 -23.71 23.38 -16.63
CA GLU A 460 -24.22 22.19 -17.35
C GLU A 460 -23.43 20.92 -16.99
N LEU A 461 -22.15 21.08 -16.64
CA LEU A 461 -21.20 20.01 -16.31
C LEU A 461 -21.22 19.53 -14.84
N LEU A 462 -22.15 20.03 -14.02
CA LEU A 462 -22.34 19.53 -12.65
C LEU A 462 -23.01 18.15 -12.65
N PRO A 463 -22.53 17.18 -11.84
CA PRO A 463 -23.19 15.89 -11.70
C PRO A 463 -24.65 16.06 -11.26
N ARG A 464 -25.58 15.57 -12.09
CA ARG A 464 -26.99 15.40 -11.72
C ARG A 464 -27.12 14.06 -11.01
N GLY A 465 -27.16 14.09 -9.68
CA GLY A 465 -27.33 12.90 -8.87
C GLY A 465 -28.60 12.13 -9.22
N LEU A 466 -28.60 10.81 -8.96
CA LEU A 466 -29.77 9.95 -9.09
C LEU A 466 -30.97 10.56 -8.34
N ASP A 467 -32.12 10.61 -9.02
CA ASP A 467 -33.30 11.43 -8.69
C ASP A 467 -34.09 10.91 -7.46
N VAL A 468 -33.42 10.87 -6.29
CA VAL A 468 -34.08 10.89 -5.00
C VAL A 468 -34.56 12.31 -4.79
N LYS A 469 -35.89 12.51 -4.78
CA LYS A 469 -36.47 13.85 -4.63
C LYS A 469 -35.87 14.54 -3.41
N GLN A 470 -35.37 15.75 -3.62
CA GLN A 470 -34.57 16.48 -2.63
C GLN A 470 -35.31 16.68 -1.28
N GLU A 471 -36.64 16.70 -1.30
CA GLU A 471 -37.51 16.79 -0.11
C GLU A 471 -37.60 15.48 0.71
N GLU A 472 -37.34 14.31 0.12
CA GLU A 472 -37.45 12.99 0.76
C GLU A 472 -36.13 12.56 1.46
N LEU A 473 -35.01 13.23 1.15
CA LEU A 473 -33.67 12.90 1.68
C LEU A 473 -33.58 12.92 3.21
N GLY A 474 -34.31 13.81 3.87
CA GLY A 474 -34.33 13.92 5.34
C GLY A 474 -34.96 12.72 6.04
N ASP A 475 -36.03 12.14 5.48
CA ASP A 475 -36.60 10.90 6.02
C ASP A 475 -35.73 9.68 5.67
N LEU A 476 -35.06 9.72 4.52
CA LEU A 476 -34.22 8.61 4.06
C LEU A 476 -32.95 8.45 4.90
N VAL A 477 -32.28 9.53 5.31
CA VAL A 477 -31.07 9.44 6.16
C VAL A 477 -31.39 8.89 7.56
N ASP A 478 -32.47 9.35 8.20
CA ASP A 478 -32.88 8.83 9.50
C ASP A 478 -33.28 7.35 9.43
N LYS A 479 -34.01 6.97 8.36
CA LYS A 479 -34.40 5.58 8.09
C LYS A 479 -33.18 4.68 7.90
N GLU A 480 -32.19 5.11 7.13
CA GLU A 480 -31.04 4.26 6.82
C GLU A 480 -30.03 4.17 7.98
N MET A 481 -29.86 5.24 8.76
CA MET A 481 -29.12 5.18 10.03
C MET A 481 -29.80 4.22 11.02
N ALA A 482 -31.15 4.20 11.08
CA ALA A 482 -31.90 3.25 11.89
C ALA A 482 -31.80 1.80 11.37
N ALA A 483 -31.89 1.60 10.05
CA ALA A 483 -31.72 0.28 9.43
C ALA A 483 -30.31 -0.28 9.66
N THR A 484 -29.28 0.57 9.58
CA THR A 484 -27.88 0.21 9.85
C THR A 484 -27.69 -0.18 11.31
N ALA A 485 -28.25 0.57 12.25
CA ALA A 485 -28.24 0.21 13.67
C ALA A 485 -28.92 -1.15 13.92
N ALA A 486 -30.10 -1.39 13.33
CA ALA A 486 -30.81 -2.66 13.45
C ALA A 486 -30.04 -3.84 12.83
N ALA A 487 -29.34 -3.62 11.71
CA ALA A 487 -28.47 -4.63 11.10
C ALA A 487 -27.29 -5.01 12.02
N ILE A 488 -26.68 -4.04 12.71
CA ILE A 488 -25.59 -4.29 13.68
C ILE A 488 -26.09 -5.06 14.90
N GLU A 489 -27.26 -4.73 15.45
CA GLU A 489 -27.86 -5.49 16.57
C GLU A 489 -28.21 -6.93 16.15
N THR A 490 -28.74 -7.10 14.94
CA THR A 490 -29.05 -8.43 14.35
C THR A 490 -27.77 -9.24 14.15
N ALA A 491 -26.71 -8.60 13.67
CA ALA A 491 -25.39 -9.19 13.51
C ALA A 491 -24.79 -9.63 14.85
N ALA A 492 -24.85 -8.78 15.89
CA ALA A 492 -24.40 -9.11 17.24
C ALA A 492 -25.17 -10.31 17.82
N ALA A 493 -26.50 -10.30 17.75
CA ALA A 493 -27.34 -11.39 18.24
C ALA A 493 -27.05 -12.73 17.52
N ARG A 494 -26.80 -12.71 16.20
CA ARG A 494 -26.41 -13.92 15.45
C ARG A 494 -25.01 -14.42 15.85
N ILE A 495 -24.06 -13.55 16.17
CA ILE A 495 -22.76 -13.96 16.72
C ILE A 495 -22.91 -14.64 18.08
N GLU A 496 -23.75 -14.10 18.97
CA GLU A 496 -24.04 -14.72 20.28
C GLU A 496 -24.72 -16.10 20.12
N GLU A 497 -25.65 -16.23 19.17
CA GLU A 497 -26.28 -17.52 18.83
C GLU A 497 -25.24 -18.54 18.31
N MET A 498 -24.33 -18.11 17.42
CA MET A 498 -23.22 -18.95 16.94
C MET A 498 -22.28 -19.37 18.07
N LEU A 499 -21.99 -18.47 19.03
CA LEU A 499 -21.11 -18.75 20.17
C LEU A 499 -21.76 -19.76 21.12
N SER A 500 -23.07 -19.66 21.35
CA SER A 500 -23.87 -20.65 22.08
C SER A 500 -23.88 -22.02 21.38
N LYS A 501 -24.07 -22.05 20.04
CA LYS A 501 -24.02 -23.29 19.24
C LYS A 501 -22.62 -23.93 19.26
N ALA A 502 -21.56 -23.14 19.13
CA ALA A 502 -20.18 -23.63 19.22
C ALA A 502 -19.92 -24.30 20.57
N ARG A 503 -20.30 -23.66 21.69
CA ARG A 503 -20.21 -24.24 23.05
C ARG A 503 -20.93 -25.57 23.23
N ALA A 504 -22.04 -25.78 22.51
CA ALA A 504 -22.83 -27.01 22.60
C ALA A 504 -22.35 -28.12 21.65
N GLY A 505 -21.71 -27.78 20.52
CA GLY A 505 -21.39 -28.73 19.44
C GLY A 505 -19.90 -28.94 19.15
N ASP A 506 -19.03 -27.98 19.47
CA ASP A 506 -17.59 -28.06 19.24
C ASP A 506 -16.84 -28.54 20.49
N THR A 507 -15.68 -29.17 20.30
CA THR A 507 -14.83 -29.68 21.39
C THR A 507 -13.34 -29.44 21.14
N GLY A 508 -12.56 -29.37 22.22
CA GLY A 508 -11.10 -29.19 22.18
C GLY A 508 -10.68 -27.91 21.47
N VAL A 509 -9.57 -27.97 20.72
CA VAL A 509 -8.97 -26.82 20.02
C VAL A 509 -9.97 -26.11 19.09
N LYS A 510 -10.91 -26.83 18.45
CA LYS A 510 -11.92 -26.20 17.58
C LYS A 510 -12.82 -25.24 18.38
N LEU A 511 -13.23 -25.64 19.58
CA LEU A 511 -14.04 -24.79 20.45
C LEU A 511 -13.26 -23.55 20.89
N GLU A 512 -12.02 -23.71 21.37
CA GLU A 512 -11.18 -22.59 21.82
C GLU A 512 -10.95 -21.55 20.72
N VAL A 513 -10.71 -22.02 19.48
CA VAL A 513 -10.52 -21.14 18.32
C VAL A 513 -11.83 -20.44 17.95
N ASN A 514 -12.95 -21.18 17.89
CA ASN A 514 -14.26 -20.62 17.53
C ASN A 514 -14.75 -19.60 18.58
N GLU A 515 -14.61 -19.87 19.88
CA GLU A 515 -14.95 -18.92 20.94
C GLU A 515 -14.11 -17.63 20.85
N ARG A 516 -12.80 -17.75 20.62
CA ARG A 516 -11.90 -16.59 20.54
C ARG A 516 -12.22 -15.70 19.34
N ILE A 517 -12.48 -16.30 18.18
CA ILE A 517 -12.88 -15.57 16.97
C ILE A 517 -14.24 -14.90 17.21
N LEU A 518 -15.28 -15.66 17.57
CA LEU A 518 -16.62 -15.11 17.78
C LEU A 518 -16.66 -14.02 18.87
N GLY A 519 -15.95 -14.22 19.99
CA GLY A 519 -15.85 -13.19 21.04
C GLY A 519 -15.20 -11.89 20.55
N SER A 520 -14.18 -11.98 19.69
CA SER A 520 -13.59 -10.80 19.04
C SER A 520 -14.57 -10.14 18.05
N CYS A 521 -15.38 -10.92 17.34
CA CYS A 521 -16.43 -10.41 16.45
C CYS A 521 -17.54 -9.66 17.22
N THR A 522 -17.96 -10.17 18.39
CA THR A 522 -18.90 -9.47 19.29
C THR A 522 -18.33 -8.12 19.72
N GLY A 523 -17.07 -8.09 20.14
CA GLY A 523 -16.38 -6.85 20.51
C GLY A 523 -16.34 -5.82 19.36
N LEU A 524 -16.10 -6.29 18.13
CA LEU A 524 -16.13 -5.45 16.93
C LEU A 524 -17.54 -4.92 16.63
N MET A 525 -18.57 -5.76 16.64
CA MET A 525 -19.96 -5.31 16.47
C MET A 525 -20.37 -4.27 17.53
N GLN A 526 -19.95 -4.47 18.78
CA GLN A 526 -20.27 -3.55 19.87
C GLN A 526 -19.53 -2.20 19.74
N ALA A 527 -18.28 -2.19 19.25
CA ALA A 527 -17.58 -0.95 18.91
C ALA A 527 -18.25 -0.21 17.73
N ILE A 528 -18.69 -0.93 16.70
CA ILE A 528 -19.39 -0.35 15.54
C ILE A 528 -20.76 0.21 15.93
N ARG A 529 -21.50 -0.46 16.82
CA ARG A 529 -22.73 0.04 17.42
C ARG A 529 -22.53 1.41 18.08
N ILE A 530 -21.48 1.54 18.91
CA ILE A 530 -21.13 2.81 19.57
C ILE A 530 -20.79 3.89 18.53
N LEU A 531 -20.07 3.54 17.46
CA LEU A 531 -19.73 4.45 16.36
C LEU A 531 -20.96 4.97 15.61
N VAL A 532 -21.91 4.10 15.27
CA VAL A 532 -23.14 4.49 14.56
C VAL A 532 -24.03 5.39 15.43
N LEU A 533 -24.12 5.11 16.73
CA LEU A 533 -24.81 5.99 17.69
C LEU A 533 -24.12 7.36 17.80
N ALA A 534 -22.79 7.40 17.97
CA ALA A 534 -22.03 8.65 18.02
C ALA A 534 -22.12 9.46 16.71
N SER A 535 -22.18 8.78 15.55
CA SER A 535 -22.40 9.42 14.25
C SER A 535 -23.80 10.04 14.17
N LYS A 536 -24.84 9.33 14.64
CA LYS A 536 -26.21 9.86 14.71
C LYS A 536 -26.32 11.07 15.64
N ASP A 537 -25.66 11.04 16.79
CA ASP A 537 -25.66 12.16 17.74
C ASP A 537 -24.94 13.39 17.17
N LEU A 538 -23.81 13.20 16.49
CA LEU A 538 -23.13 14.28 15.78
C LEU A 538 -23.98 14.85 14.63
N GLN A 539 -24.62 14.00 13.81
CA GLN A 539 -25.53 14.46 12.76
C GLN A 539 -26.67 15.32 13.34
N ARG A 540 -27.24 14.92 14.47
CA ARG A 540 -28.28 15.67 15.19
C ARG A 540 -27.79 17.05 15.63
N GLU A 541 -26.61 17.13 16.25
CA GLU A 541 -25.98 18.39 16.66
C GLU A 541 -25.73 19.35 15.47
N ILE A 542 -25.23 18.81 14.35
CA ILE A 542 -25.00 19.57 13.10
C ILE A 542 -26.32 20.14 12.57
N VAL A 543 -27.39 19.36 12.58
CA VAL A 543 -28.71 19.80 12.11
C VAL A 543 -29.31 20.83 13.07
N GLU A 544 -29.22 20.61 14.39
CA GLU A 544 -29.77 21.51 15.41
C GLU A 544 -29.07 22.88 15.42
N SER A 545 -27.74 22.91 15.28
CA SER A 545 -26.95 24.15 15.16
C SER A 545 -27.08 24.81 13.78
N GLY A 546 -27.12 24.04 12.70
CA GLY A 546 -27.07 24.54 11.33
C GLY A 546 -28.41 24.93 10.69
N ARG A 547 -29.55 24.43 11.19
CA ARG A 547 -30.86 24.67 10.53
C ARG A 547 -31.47 26.05 10.76
N GLY A 548 -31.10 26.74 11.84
CA GLY A 548 -31.76 27.99 12.26
C GLY A 548 -33.28 27.81 12.39
N ALA A 549 -34.05 28.60 11.64
CA ALA A 549 -35.52 28.51 11.62
C ALA A 549 -36.08 27.36 10.74
N ALA A 550 -35.25 26.70 9.92
CA ALA A 550 -35.69 25.62 9.02
C ALA A 550 -35.98 24.31 9.77
N SER A 551 -36.80 23.44 9.18
CA SER A 551 -36.98 22.08 9.68
C SER A 551 -35.73 21.20 9.42
N PRO A 552 -35.52 20.11 10.19
CA PRO A 552 -34.47 19.13 9.91
C PRO A 552 -34.50 18.58 8.47
N LYS A 553 -35.70 18.33 7.92
CA LYS A 553 -35.88 17.85 6.54
C LYS A 553 -35.37 18.86 5.51
N GLU A 554 -35.73 20.14 5.67
CA GLU A 554 -35.22 21.21 4.81
C GLU A 554 -33.70 21.37 4.91
N PHE A 555 -33.11 21.16 6.09
CA PHE A 555 -31.65 21.21 6.25
C PHE A 555 -30.96 20.10 5.48
N TYR A 556 -31.44 18.85 5.59
CA TYR A 556 -30.94 17.72 4.80
C TYR A 556 -31.17 17.89 3.29
N ALA A 557 -32.30 18.45 2.88
CA ALA A 557 -32.60 18.79 1.48
C ALA A 557 -31.63 19.85 0.93
N LYS A 558 -31.39 20.94 1.68
CA LYS A 558 -30.44 22.01 1.34
C LYS A 558 -28.98 21.53 1.29
N ASN A 559 -28.65 20.48 2.05
CA ASN A 559 -27.32 19.87 2.09
C ASN A 559 -27.30 18.49 1.38
N SER A 560 -28.04 18.32 0.28
CA SER A 560 -28.28 17.02 -0.37
C SER A 560 -27.05 16.14 -0.56
N ARG A 561 -25.95 16.65 -1.16
CA ARG A 561 -24.68 15.92 -1.34
C ARG A 561 -24.11 15.34 -0.03
N TRP A 562 -24.25 16.06 1.09
CA TRP A 562 -23.81 15.58 2.40
C TRP A 562 -24.73 14.47 2.91
N THR A 563 -26.04 14.65 2.77
CA THR A 563 -27.06 13.66 3.13
C THR A 563 -26.92 12.36 2.33
N GLU A 564 -26.66 12.44 1.03
CA GLU A 564 -26.38 11.31 0.14
C GLU A 564 -25.11 10.55 0.58
N GLY A 565 -24.03 11.28 0.90
CA GLY A 565 -22.80 10.70 1.43
C GLY A 565 -23.01 9.94 2.76
N LEU A 566 -23.83 10.50 3.67
CA LEU A 566 -24.22 9.83 4.91
C LEU A 566 -25.02 8.55 4.65
N ILE A 567 -26.04 8.61 3.78
CA ILE A 567 -26.87 7.45 3.41
C ILE A 567 -26.01 6.34 2.82
N SER A 568 -25.12 6.68 1.88
CA SER A 568 -24.23 5.73 1.21
C SER A 568 -23.27 5.05 2.18
N ALA A 569 -22.58 5.83 3.02
CA ALA A 569 -21.65 5.29 4.01
C ALA A 569 -22.37 4.46 5.08
N SER A 570 -23.57 4.85 5.51
CA SER A 570 -24.39 4.07 6.44
C SER A 570 -24.76 2.70 5.84
N LYS A 571 -25.22 2.66 4.58
CA LYS A 571 -25.53 1.41 3.87
C LYS A 571 -24.33 0.48 3.79
N ALA A 572 -23.14 1.00 3.49
CA ALA A 572 -21.91 0.23 3.44
C ALA A 572 -21.59 -0.44 4.79
N VAL A 573 -21.75 0.27 5.90
CA VAL A 573 -21.57 -0.30 7.26
C VAL A 573 -22.57 -1.42 7.55
N GLY A 574 -23.86 -1.23 7.23
CA GLY A 574 -24.90 -2.24 7.46
C GLY A 574 -24.70 -3.52 6.62
N TRP A 575 -24.28 -3.36 5.36
CA TRP A 575 -23.93 -4.49 4.50
C TRP A 575 -22.67 -5.20 5.00
N GLY A 576 -21.62 -4.46 5.37
CA GLY A 576 -20.39 -5.01 5.93
C GLY A 576 -20.63 -5.82 7.21
N ALA A 577 -21.54 -5.37 8.08
CA ALA A 577 -21.93 -6.12 9.29
C ALA A 577 -22.56 -7.48 8.95
N THR A 578 -23.41 -7.52 7.93
CA THR A 578 -24.06 -8.76 7.46
C THR A 578 -23.02 -9.73 6.90
N VAL A 579 -22.17 -9.26 5.98
CA VAL A 579 -21.12 -10.06 5.33
C VAL A 579 -20.10 -10.61 6.34
N MET A 580 -19.70 -9.81 7.34
CA MET A 580 -18.78 -10.26 8.38
C MET A 580 -19.37 -11.39 9.23
N VAL A 581 -20.67 -11.38 9.50
CA VAL A 581 -21.36 -12.44 10.25
C VAL A 581 -21.52 -13.71 9.42
N ASP A 582 -21.83 -13.60 8.13
CA ASP A 582 -21.87 -14.75 7.23
C ASP A 582 -20.49 -15.41 7.09
N ALA A 583 -19.42 -14.62 6.98
CA ALA A 583 -18.04 -15.13 6.98
C ALA A 583 -17.68 -15.83 8.30
N ALA A 584 -18.08 -15.26 9.45
CA ALA A 584 -17.85 -15.88 10.76
C ALA A 584 -18.60 -17.22 10.91
N ASP A 585 -19.85 -17.30 10.44
CA ASP A 585 -20.67 -18.52 10.43
C ASP A 585 -20.01 -19.62 9.60
N LEU A 586 -19.55 -19.28 8.38
CA LEU A 586 -18.85 -20.22 7.51
C LEU A 586 -17.54 -20.72 8.13
N VAL A 587 -16.74 -19.86 8.78
CA VAL A 587 -15.51 -20.26 9.48
C VAL A 587 -15.80 -21.20 10.65
N VAL A 588 -16.79 -20.90 11.49
CA VAL A 588 -17.18 -21.75 12.64
C VAL A 588 -17.69 -23.13 12.18
N GLN A 589 -18.43 -23.16 11.06
CA GLN A 589 -18.85 -24.40 10.41
C GLN A 589 -17.71 -25.18 9.71
N GLY A 590 -16.51 -24.60 9.59
CA GLY A 590 -15.37 -25.20 8.87
C GLY A 590 -15.55 -25.21 7.35
N LYS A 591 -16.41 -24.35 6.80
CA LYS A 591 -16.71 -24.20 5.36
C LYS A 591 -16.11 -22.94 4.75
N GLY A 592 -15.86 -21.91 5.57
CA GLY A 592 -15.26 -20.63 5.19
C GLY A 592 -13.77 -20.59 5.46
N THR A 593 -13.11 -19.54 4.95
CA THR A 593 -11.66 -19.35 5.13
C THR A 593 -11.34 -18.32 6.20
N PHE A 594 -10.26 -18.53 6.95
CA PHE A 594 -9.76 -17.53 7.91
C PHE A 594 -9.34 -16.23 7.20
N GLU A 595 -8.90 -16.31 5.94
CA GLU A 595 -8.59 -15.19 5.05
C GLU A 595 -9.81 -14.29 4.79
N GLU A 596 -10.95 -14.88 4.43
CA GLU A 596 -12.21 -14.17 4.19
C GLU A 596 -12.66 -13.42 5.44
N MET A 597 -12.64 -14.07 6.60
CA MET A 597 -12.92 -13.43 7.90
C MET A 597 -12.01 -12.22 8.16
N MET A 598 -10.70 -12.34 7.87
CA MET A 598 -9.75 -11.22 7.98
C MET A 598 -9.99 -10.11 6.95
N VAL A 599 -10.55 -10.39 5.78
CA VAL A 599 -10.88 -9.37 4.76
C VAL A 599 -12.16 -8.63 5.16
N CYS A 600 -13.25 -9.34 5.44
CA CYS A 600 -14.53 -8.73 5.83
C CYS A 600 -14.39 -7.82 7.06
N SER A 601 -13.55 -8.22 8.03
CA SER A 601 -13.23 -7.40 9.22
C SER A 601 -12.54 -6.07 8.90
N ARG A 602 -11.78 -5.99 7.80
CA ARG A 602 -11.11 -4.75 7.34
C ARG A 602 -12.04 -3.90 6.47
N GLU A 603 -12.84 -4.52 5.61
CA GLU A 603 -13.82 -3.83 4.75
C GLU A 603 -14.90 -3.12 5.58
N ILE A 604 -15.38 -3.74 6.66
CA ILE A 604 -16.33 -3.09 7.57
C ILE A 604 -15.69 -1.92 8.33
N ALA A 605 -14.42 -2.04 8.74
CA ALA A 605 -13.69 -0.94 9.38
C ALA A 605 -13.51 0.25 8.41
N ALA A 606 -13.13 -0.03 7.15
CA ALA A 606 -13.06 0.99 6.10
C ALA A 606 -14.42 1.68 5.87
N SER A 607 -15.52 0.91 5.82
CA SER A 607 -16.89 1.43 5.71
C SER A 607 -17.24 2.35 6.89
N THR A 608 -16.85 2.00 8.12
CA THR A 608 -17.07 2.89 9.27
C THR A 608 -16.21 4.14 9.24
N ALA A 609 -14.98 4.07 8.71
CA ALA A 609 -14.13 5.24 8.51
C ALA A 609 -14.74 6.19 7.46
N GLN A 610 -15.36 5.66 6.41
CA GLN A 610 -16.14 6.45 5.44
C GLN A 610 -17.33 7.15 6.10
N LEU A 611 -18.07 6.46 6.99
CA LEU A 611 -19.17 7.08 7.75
C LEU A 611 -18.69 8.20 8.69
N VAL A 612 -17.53 8.00 9.35
CA VAL A 612 -16.89 9.05 10.17
C VAL A 612 -16.48 10.25 9.31
N ALA A 613 -15.89 10.02 8.14
CA ALA A 613 -15.50 11.07 7.22
C ALA A 613 -16.73 11.87 6.73
N ALA A 614 -17.80 11.18 6.29
CA ALA A 614 -19.06 11.81 5.88
C ALA A 614 -19.70 12.62 7.02
N SER A 615 -19.73 12.07 8.25
CA SER A 615 -20.25 12.77 9.43
C SER A 615 -19.45 14.04 9.77
N LYS A 616 -18.13 14.03 9.55
CA LYS A 616 -17.22 15.13 9.88
C LYS A 616 -17.35 16.35 8.95
N VAL A 617 -17.83 16.20 7.71
CA VAL A 617 -17.84 17.28 6.69
C VAL A 617 -18.52 18.57 7.15
N LYS A 618 -19.56 18.46 7.99
CA LYS A 618 -20.35 19.59 8.50
C LYS A 618 -20.23 19.78 10.02
N ALA A 619 -19.34 19.03 10.67
CA ALA A 619 -19.12 19.10 12.11
C ALA A 619 -18.28 20.33 12.49
N ASP A 620 -18.57 20.94 13.64
CA ASP A 620 -17.62 21.83 14.29
C ASP A 620 -16.36 21.04 14.72
N LYS A 621 -15.19 21.67 14.65
CA LYS A 621 -13.92 21.08 15.07
C LYS A 621 -13.90 20.84 16.58
N ASP A 622 -14.54 21.74 17.34
CA ASP A 622 -14.55 21.73 18.80
C ASP A 622 -15.76 20.98 19.36
N SER A 623 -16.51 20.27 18.50
CA SER A 623 -17.66 19.44 18.88
C SER A 623 -17.25 18.28 19.79
N ALA A 624 -17.86 18.22 20.98
CA ALA A 624 -17.71 17.10 21.90
C ALA A 624 -18.21 15.78 21.29
N ASN A 625 -19.23 15.81 20.43
CA ASN A 625 -19.72 14.61 19.74
C ASN A 625 -18.81 14.19 18.58
N LEU A 626 -18.11 15.12 17.92
CA LEU A 626 -17.05 14.77 16.97
C LEU A 626 -15.89 14.05 17.67
N CYS A 627 -15.48 14.51 18.86
CA CYS A 627 -14.46 13.83 19.66
C CYS A 627 -14.88 12.40 20.05
N LYS A 628 -16.12 12.21 20.53
CA LYS A 628 -16.69 10.86 20.81
C LYS A 628 -16.70 9.97 19.57
N LEU A 629 -17.08 10.49 18.40
CA LEU A 629 -17.09 9.74 17.15
C LEU A 629 -15.68 9.30 16.73
N GLN A 630 -14.67 10.16 16.89
CA GLN A 630 -13.26 9.82 16.64
C GLN A 630 -12.74 8.78 17.64
N GLN A 631 -13.16 8.84 18.91
CA GLN A 631 -12.84 7.80 19.90
C GLN A 631 -13.48 6.45 19.54
N ALA A 632 -14.75 6.45 19.12
CA ALA A 632 -15.43 5.24 18.67
C ALA A 632 -14.76 4.63 17.42
N SER A 633 -14.31 5.46 16.47
CA SER A 633 -13.52 5.03 15.30
C SER A 633 -12.21 4.34 15.69
N ARG A 634 -11.47 4.87 16.67
CA ARG A 634 -10.29 4.22 17.23
C ARG A 634 -10.63 2.88 17.89
N GLY A 635 -11.76 2.79 18.61
CA GLY A 635 -12.29 1.55 19.18
C GLY A 635 -12.59 0.48 18.12
N VAL A 636 -13.24 0.85 17.01
CA VAL A 636 -13.49 -0.07 15.88
C VAL A 636 -12.19 -0.59 15.28
N ASN A 637 -11.21 0.28 15.04
CA ASN A 637 -9.90 -0.14 14.51
C ASN A 637 -9.17 -1.11 15.45
N GLN A 638 -9.23 -0.87 16.77
CA GLN A 638 -8.64 -1.77 17.77
C GLN A 638 -9.37 -3.13 17.82
N ALA A 639 -10.69 -3.14 17.76
CA ALA A 639 -11.48 -4.38 17.72
C ALA A 639 -11.23 -5.17 16.41
N THR A 640 -11.13 -4.50 15.26
CA THR A 640 -10.75 -5.11 13.98
C THR A 640 -9.35 -5.75 14.05
N ALA A 641 -8.38 -5.08 14.67
CA ALA A 641 -7.06 -5.67 14.89
C ALA A 641 -7.13 -6.91 15.80
N SER A 642 -7.98 -6.90 16.83
CA SER A 642 -8.24 -8.06 17.70
C SER A 642 -8.87 -9.24 16.95
N VAL A 643 -9.82 -8.98 16.04
CA VAL A 643 -10.41 -10.03 15.18
C VAL A 643 -9.35 -10.62 14.25
N VAL A 644 -8.56 -9.80 13.57
CA VAL A 644 -7.48 -10.27 12.67
C VAL A 644 -6.43 -11.09 13.44
N ALA A 645 -6.05 -10.65 14.65
CA ALA A 645 -5.12 -11.37 15.51
C ALA A 645 -5.69 -12.72 15.98
N SER A 646 -6.94 -12.74 16.44
CA SER A 646 -7.64 -13.95 16.90
C SER A 646 -7.83 -14.96 15.77
N THR A 647 -8.19 -14.48 14.58
CA THR A 647 -8.36 -15.27 13.36
C THR A 647 -7.03 -15.87 12.89
N LYS A 648 -5.94 -15.09 12.91
CA LYS A 648 -4.60 -15.58 12.56
C LYS A 648 -4.07 -16.61 13.57
N ALA A 649 -4.24 -16.35 14.87
CA ALA A 649 -3.86 -17.31 15.91
C ALA A 649 -4.69 -18.59 15.82
N GLY A 650 -5.99 -18.46 15.54
CA GLY A 650 -6.89 -19.59 15.29
C GLY A 650 -6.45 -20.44 14.11
N LYS A 651 -6.14 -19.82 12.97
CA LYS A 651 -5.58 -20.49 11.81
C LYS A 651 -4.33 -21.31 12.16
N SER A 652 -3.34 -20.70 12.81
CA SER A 652 -2.12 -21.42 13.19
C SER A 652 -2.37 -22.58 14.16
N GLN A 653 -3.26 -22.44 15.14
CA GLN A 653 -3.61 -23.53 16.07
C GLN A 653 -4.34 -24.71 15.40
N VAL A 654 -5.01 -24.47 14.25
CA VAL A 654 -5.62 -25.53 13.44
C VAL A 654 -4.57 -26.19 12.54
N GLU A 655 -3.73 -25.41 11.86
CA GLU A 655 -2.70 -25.91 10.93
C GLU A 655 -1.54 -26.64 11.62
N GLU A 656 -1.11 -26.21 12.80
CA GLU A 656 0.03 -26.80 13.54
C GLU A 656 -0.23 -28.25 13.99
N LYS A 657 -1.50 -28.69 13.94
CA LYS A 657 -1.90 -30.08 14.26
C LYS A 657 -1.74 -31.05 13.09
N ASP A 658 -1.62 -30.56 11.85
CA ASP A 658 -1.25 -31.36 10.67
C ASP A 658 0.28 -31.48 10.53
N SER A 659 0.98 -31.70 11.65
CA SER A 659 2.44 -31.81 11.67
C SER A 659 2.90 -33.01 10.84
N MET A 660 3.69 -32.77 9.79
CA MET A 660 4.13 -33.81 8.85
C MET A 660 5.00 -34.86 9.54
N ASP A 661 4.43 -36.03 9.82
CA ASP A 661 5.16 -37.18 10.33
C ASP A 661 5.87 -37.93 9.19
N PHE A 662 7.17 -37.69 9.05
CA PHE A 662 8.03 -38.36 8.07
C PHE A 662 8.54 -39.73 8.56
N SER A 663 8.25 -40.15 9.79
CA SER A 663 8.88 -41.29 10.47
C SER A 663 8.63 -42.65 9.78
N SER A 664 7.55 -42.75 8.99
CA SER A 664 7.15 -43.98 8.29
C SER A 664 7.47 -43.99 6.79
N MET A 665 8.14 -42.97 6.24
CA MET A 665 8.36 -42.84 4.80
C MET A 665 9.75 -43.27 4.34
N THR A 666 9.80 -43.96 3.20
CA THR A 666 11.04 -44.31 2.51
C THR A 666 11.61 -43.12 1.72
N LEU A 667 12.93 -43.12 1.47
CA LEU A 667 13.62 -42.06 0.71
C LEU A 667 12.98 -41.76 -0.67
N THR A 668 12.48 -42.78 -1.35
CA THR A 668 11.78 -42.63 -2.65
C THR A 668 10.45 -41.91 -2.47
N GLN A 669 9.65 -42.27 -1.46
CA GLN A 669 8.38 -41.60 -1.16
C GLN A 669 8.60 -40.15 -0.75
N ILE A 670 9.65 -39.85 0.01
CA ILE A 670 10.04 -38.47 0.36
C ILE A 670 10.37 -37.67 -0.90
N LYS A 671 11.17 -38.22 -1.83
CA LYS A 671 11.47 -37.54 -3.11
C LYS A 671 10.25 -37.33 -4.00
N CYS A 672 9.31 -38.27 -4.02
CA CYS A 672 8.04 -38.08 -4.73
C CYS A 672 7.23 -36.94 -4.10
N GLN A 673 7.01 -36.96 -2.78
CA GLN A 673 6.32 -35.86 -2.09
C GLN A 673 7.04 -34.51 -2.21
N GLU A 674 8.38 -34.49 -2.22
CA GLU A 674 9.17 -33.27 -2.46
C GLU A 674 8.85 -32.70 -3.84
N MET A 675 8.86 -33.53 -4.88
CA MET A 675 8.53 -33.11 -6.25
C MET A 675 7.08 -32.69 -6.40
N ASP A 676 6.13 -33.43 -5.81
CA ASP A 676 4.70 -33.09 -5.80
C ASP A 676 4.46 -31.75 -5.06
N SER A 677 5.20 -31.51 -3.98
CA SER A 677 5.17 -30.23 -3.24
C SER A 677 5.77 -29.09 -4.05
N GLN A 678 6.86 -29.31 -4.78
CA GLN A 678 7.45 -28.31 -5.70
C GLN A 678 6.48 -27.95 -6.83
N VAL A 679 5.79 -28.92 -7.42
CA VAL A 679 4.73 -28.67 -8.41
C VAL A 679 3.62 -27.83 -7.79
N ARG A 680 3.15 -28.20 -6.60
CA ARG A 680 2.07 -27.47 -5.91
C ARG A 680 2.47 -26.04 -5.51
N VAL A 681 3.74 -25.79 -5.18
CA VAL A 681 4.25 -24.42 -4.98
C VAL A 681 4.12 -23.59 -6.25
N LEU A 682 4.58 -24.11 -7.40
CA LEU A 682 4.48 -23.40 -8.68
C LEU A 682 3.02 -23.14 -9.11
N GLU A 683 2.12 -24.09 -8.83
CA GLU A 683 0.68 -23.91 -9.05
C GLU A 683 0.09 -22.79 -8.17
N LEU A 684 0.45 -22.76 -6.88
CA LEU A 684 0.00 -21.74 -5.93
C LEU A 684 0.58 -20.35 -6.24
N GLU A 685 1.83 -20.26 -6.69
CA GLU A 685 2.43 -18.99 -7.15
C GLU A 685 1.69 -18.42 -8.37
N ASN A 686 1.34 -19.28 -9.33
CA ASN A 686 0.54 -18.90 -10.51
C ASN A 686 -0.89 -18.46 -10.12
N GLN A 687 -1.55 -19.19 -9.21
CA GLN A 687 -2.86 -18.81 -8.67
C GLN A 687 -2.81 -17.47 -7.91
N LEU A 688 -1.80 -17.26 -7.07
CA LEU A 688 -1.59 -16.01 -6.33
C LEU A 688 -1.40 -14.83 -7.28
N GLN A 689 -0.63 -15.00 -8.36
CA GLN A 689 -0.44 -13.94 -9.35
C GLN A 689 -1.73 -13.58 -10.09
N LYS A 690 -2.56 -14.58 -10.44
CA LYS A 690 -3.88 -14.37 -11.05
C LYS A 690 -4.86 -13.64 -10.13
N GLU A 691 -4.96 -14.06 -8.87
CA GLU A 691 -5.84 -13.39 -7.90
C GLU A 691 -5.34 -11.97 -7.54
N ARG A 692 -4.03 -11.72 -7.55
CA ARG A 692 -3.48 -10.35 -7.45
C ARG A 692 -3.90 -9.45 -8.61
N GLN A 693 -3.83 -9.96 -9.84
CA GLN A 693 -4.29 -9.23 -11.02
C GLN A 693 -5.80 -8.93 -10.92
N LYS A 694 -6.61 -9.95 -10.66
CA LYS A 694 -8.07 -9.85 -10.49
C LYS A 694 -8.47 -8.90 -9.35
N LEU A 695 -7.75 -8.89 -8.23
CA LEU A 695 -7.97 -7.92 -7.16
C LEU A 695 -7.62 -6.49 -7.59
N GLY A 696 -6.59 -6.31 -8.43
CA GLY A 696 -6.27 -5.03 -9.06
C GLY A 696 -7.39 -4.55 -10.00
N GLU A 697 -7.91 -5.44 -10.83
CA GLU A 697 -9.04 -5.17 -11.74
C GLU A 697 -10.33 -4.84 -10.97
N LEU A 698 -10.66 -5.59 -9.91
CA LEU A 698 -11.80 -5.31 -9.03
C LEU A 698 -11.66 -3.96 -8.32
N ARG A 699 -10.47 -3.60 -7.83
CA ARG A 699 -10.20 -2.28 -7.25
C ARG A 699 -10.33 -1.17 -8.29
N LYS A 700 -9.83 -1.37 -9.51
CA LYS A 700 -10.03 -0.42 -10.61
C LYS A 700 -11.52 -0.23 -10.89
N LYS A 701 -12.30 -1.31 -11.00
CA LYS A 701 -13.76 -1.26 -11.17
C LYS A 701 -14.49 -0.60 -9.99
N HIS A 702 -14.02 -0.79 -8.76
CA HIS A 702 -14.58 -0.10 -7.60
C HIS A 702 -14.35 1.43 -7.68
N TYR A 703 -13.14 1.87 -8.05
CA TYR A 703 -12.86 3.29 -8.29
C TYR A 703 -13.61 3.86 -9.50
N GLU A 704 -13.75 3.10 -10.59
CA GLU A 704 -14.58 3.49 -11.73
C GLU A 704 -16.04 3.67 -11.30
N LEU A 705 -16.65 2.71 -10.58
CA LEU A 705 -18.05 2.80 -10.15
C LEU A 705 -18.28 3.87 -9.07
N ALA A 706 -17.34 4.06 -8.13
CA ALA A 706 -17.37 5.18 -7.20
C ALA A 706 -17.24 6.52 -7.94
N GLY A 707 -16.36 6.57 -8.95
CA GLY A 707 -16.23 7.68 -9.88
C GLY A 707 -17.54 7.98 -10.62
N VAL A 708 -18.20 6.98 -11.20
CA VAL A 708 -19.50 7.13 -11.90
C VAL A 708 -20.60 7.63 -10.95
N ALA A 709 -20.65 7.14 -9.72
CA ALA A 709 -21.55 7.68 -8.69
C ALA A 709 -21.24 9.14 -8.31
N GLU A 710 -20.01 9.60 -8.53
CA GLU A 710 -19.55 11.00 -8.39
C GLU A 710 -19.45 11.77 -9.74
N GLY A 711 -19.87 11.16 -10.87
CA GLY A 711 -19.89 11.78 -12.21
C GLY A 711 -18.68 11.58 -13.14
N TRP A 712 -17.89 10.52 -12.98
CA TRP A 712 -16.68 10.22 -13.78
C TRP A 712 -16.88 8.99 -14.68
N GLU A 713 -17.19 9.19 -15.96
CA GLU A 713 -17.10 8.16 -17.00
C GLU A 713 -15.91 8.43 -17.93
N ASP A 714 -14.85 7.63 -17.82
CA ASP A 714 -13.75 7.60 -18.80
C ASP A 714 -14.18 6.82 -20.05
N GLY A 715 -14.06 7.44 -21.22
CA GLY A 715 -14.48 6.86 -22.50
C GLY A 715 -13.73 5.59 -22.87
N GLU A 716 -14.45 4.60 -23.40
CA GLU A 716 -13.87 3.35 -23.90
C GLU A 716 -12.89 3.62 -25.05
N CYS A 717 -11.59 3.51 -24.77
CA CYS A 717 -10.57 3.42 -25.80
C CYS A 717 -10.64 2.05 -26.49
N THR A 718 -11.56 1.92 -27.43
CA THR A 718 -11.65 0.75 -28.31
C THR A 718 -10.38 0.66 -29.18
N PRO A 719 -9.74 -0.53 -29.27
CA PRO A 719 -8.57 -0.69 -30.13
C PRO A 719 -8.99 -0.70 -31.60
N GLY A 720 -8.97 0.48 -32.22
CA GLY A 720 -9.32 0.67 -33.62
C GLY A 720 -8.49 -0.22 -34.55
N LEU A 721 -9.17 -0.93 -35.46
CA LEU A 721 -8.53 -1.75 -36.49
C LEU A 721 -7.49 -0.93 -37.26
N VAL A 722 -6.31 -1.51 -37.47
CA VAL A 722 -5.35 -1.02 -38.47
C VAL A 722 -5.94 -1.28 -39.86
N GLN A 723 -6.71 -0.34 -40.38
CA GLN A 723 -7.01 -0.26 -41.81
C GLN A 723 -5.83 0.39 -42.52
N THR A 724 -5.07 -0.41 -43.24
CA THR A 724 -4.14 0.06 -44.25
C THR A 724 -4.94 0.73 -45.38
N HIS A 725 -4.88 2.05 -45.49
CA HIS A 725 -5.22 2.74 -46.72
C HIS A 725 -4.06 3.61 -47.21
N THR A 726 -3.78 3.43 -48.49
CA THR A 726 -2.70 4.01 -49.28
C THR A 726 -3.02 5.42 -49.76
N GLU A 727 -1.94 6.11 -50.17
CA GLU A 727 -1.85 7.10 -51.24
C GLU A 727 -2.21 8.59 -51.02
N SER A 728 -1.24 9.41 -51.44
CA SER A 728 -1.34 10.78 -52.00
C SER A 728 -1.70 11.93 -51.04
N GLN A 729 -0.98 13.06 -50.99
CA GLN A 729 0.12 13.60 -51.83
C GLN A 729 1.29 14.10 -50.98
#